data_AF-A0A6B0YEC9-F1
#
_entry.id   AF-A0A6B0YEC9-F1
#
_cell.length_a   1.000
_cell.length_b   1.000
_cell.length_c   1.000
_cell.angle_alpha   90.00
_cell.angle_beta   90.00
_cell.angle_gamma   90.00
#
_symmetry.space_group_name_H-M   'P 1'
#
loop_
_entity.id
_entity.type
_entity.pdbx_description
1 polymer ?
#
loop_
_entity_poly.entity_id
_entity_poly.type
_entity_poly.pdbx_seq_one_letter_code
_entity_poly.pdbx_strand_id
1 'polypeptide(L)'
;MKPPLDGIRVIDATTRWGELAGRVLAELGAEVVKIEPPQGCESRRLGPFDGDESLYWACVGAGKKSVVADEVTPFLADADVFIESGRCRDLSWECPGLIHASVTPFGTTGPLADAPAAEMTVEAAGGLVGLQGDPDRPPVPMGAMPQAAFHAGVQAAADIVVALYEREQSGLGQHLDVSAQACVVWTLMNATGYPPNTGRNPPGTSEFRGQPLPSATRQRLRLPGNVPCRDGLIQVRFQMRHIGERTFDALLRWVESSDMYVPDNVRGMDLRSWLAVLRAGELDLEAAQTAADLIEALLATKTLQEIQLYSAQHGLTLAAIHTIPDLLCDPQLADREFWLTAEGRKATDGAARRVHAGPFARLSRTPLSLSRTAPALGSSPPPSRRPPKVEVRSVEAPFAGLKVADFSWVGVGPMIGKALADHGATVVRIESANRVDLLRTAPPFKDDEPGQDRSQFMANFNTSKLGMTIDLKNPEGPKLARRMADWADVVLESYSPGTMARFGLDWETLAAGRDDLVMLSTSMRGQTGRERGYSGFGGQGACIAGLFNLVGWPDRQPSGPWGAYTDFISPRFGISVLVAALMHRRRTGLGQYIDLAQIECGIRFIEPLILDYAATGRVAQRLGQASPSLDPHGVFGCAGAQRYVAVGVETAVERQSLAGLLDGRELADWCAGRDAFDAAAELRRVGVPAYVVMRPSDLYEDPQLIHRGFFETLDHPVMGPTPYDGPATIYSRTRQRLRSPAPCLGQHNDEVLRDCLGMGADEIGRLRGIGVLR
;
A
#
# COMPACT_ATOMS: atom_id res chain seq x y z
N MET A 1 19.74 -21.45 -4.52
CA MET A 1 18.52 -22.26 -4.71
C MET A 1 17.73 -21.69 -5.89
N LYS A 2 16.84 -22.48 -6.49
CA LYS A 2 15.93 -21.98 -7.53
C LYS A 2 14.99 -20.91 -6.97
N PRO A 3 14.61 -19.88 -7.76
CA PRO A 3 13.64 -18.87 -7.34
C PRO A 3 12.28 -19.45 -6.90
N PRO A 4 11.46 -18.68 -6.16
CA PRO A 4 10.16 -19.13 -5.65
C PRO A 4 9.17 -19.56 -6.74
N LEU A 5 9.17 -18.92 -7.91
CA LEU A 5 8.30 -19.25 -9.03
C LEU A 5 9.05 -19.94 -10.19
N ASP A 6 10.19 -20.58 -9.92
CA ASP A 6 10.91 -21.37 -10.92
C ASP A 6 9.98 -22.41 -11.56
N GLY A 7 9.97 -22.44 -12.89
CA GLY A 7 9.12 -23.35 -13.66
C GLY A 7 7.65 -22.92 -13.74
N ILE A 8 7.29 -21.69 -13.36
CA ILE A 8 5.99 -21.08 -13.70
C ILE A 8 6.13 -20.25 -14.97
N ARG A 9 5.24 -20.47 -15.94
CA ARG A 9 5.14 -19.66 -17.16
C ARG A 9 3.92 -18.74 -17.14
N VAL A 10 4.16 -17.46 -17.37
CA VAL A 10 3.14 -16.42 -17.43
C VAL A 10 3.06 -15.89 -18.86
N ILE A 11 1.86 -15.94 -19.44
CA ILE A 11 1.52 -15.23 -20.67
C ILE A 11 0.88 -13.90 -20.27
N ASP A 12 1.53 -12.80 -20.64
CA ASP A 12 1.12 -11.44 -20.32
C ASP A 12 0.61 -10.75 -21.60
N ALA A 13 -0.71 -10.55 -21.69
CA ALA A 13 -1.38 -9.77 -22.72
C ALA A 13 -2.04 -8.51 -22.13
N THR A 14 -1.54 -8.02 -20.99
CA THR A 14 -2.09 -6.85 -20.31
C THR A 14 -1.82 -5.55 -21.08
N THR A 15 -2.53 -4.49 -20.73
CA THR A 15 -2.13 -3.11 -21.05
C THR A 15 -1.53 -2.47 -19.79
N ARG A 16 -1.38 -1.14 -19.76
CA ARG A 16 -0.87 -0.42 -18.57
C ARG A 16 -1.51 -0.87 -17.25
N TRP A 17 -2.77 -1.29 -17.26
CA TRP A 17 -3.54 -1.73 -16.10
C TRP A 17 -2.99 -2.96 -15.38
N GLY A 18 -2.29 -3.87 -16.07
CA GLY A 18 -1.86 -5.16 -15.51
C GLY A 18 -0.36 -5.44 -15.61
N GLU A 19 0.41 -4.64 -16.32
CA GLU A 19 1.79 -4.98 -16.66
C GLU A 19 2.75 -5.09 -15.46
N LEU A 20 2.48 -4.34 -14.38
CA LEU A 20 3.26 -4.44 -13.16
C LEU A 20 3.12 -5.83 -12.52
N ALA A 21 2.00 -6.54 -12.74
CA ALA A 21 1.82 -7.91 -12.26
C ALA A 21 2.88 -8.85 -12.84
N GLY A 22 3.05 -8.81 -14.17
CA GLY A 22 4.07 -9.59 -14.85
C GLY A 22 5.49 -9.24 -14.39
N ARG A 23 5.76 -7.96 -14.09
CA ARG A 23 7.07 -7.54 -13.55
C ARG A 23 7.34 -8.16 -12.17
N VAL A 24 6.37 -8.13 -11.26
CA VAL A 24 6.51 -8.74 -9.92
C VAL A 24 6.70 -10.26 -10.01
N LEU A 25 5.92 -10.93 -10.85
CA LEU A 25 6.05 -12.39 -11.05
C LEU A 25 7.41 -12.77 -11.65
N ALA A 26 7.97 -11.96 -12.55
CA ALA A 26 9.30 -12.16 -13.09
C ALA A 26 10.40 -12.03 -12.00
N GLU A 27 10.28 -11.07 -11.09
CA GLU A 27 11.23 -10.90 -9.97
C GLU A 27 11.18 -12.06 -8.97
N LEU A 28 10.00 -12.67 -8.80
CA LEU A 28 9.80 -13.92 -8.08
C LEU A 28 10.29 -15.16 -8.85
N GLY A 29 10.76 -14.98 -10.09
CA GLY A 29 11.44 -15.99 -10.90
C GLY A 29 10.56 -16.75 -11.90
N ALA A 30 9.35 -16.28 -12.18
CA ALA A 30 8.53 -16.83 -13.25
C ALA A 30 9.09 -16.46 -14.63
N GLU A 31 8.87 -17.31 -15.62
CA GLU A 31 9.10 -16.98 -17.02
C GLU A 31 7.91 -16.18 -17.55
N VAL A 32 8.09 -14.87 -17.73
CA VAL A 32 7.02 -13.98 -18.20
C VAL A 32 7.21 -13.65 -19.68
N VAL A 33 6.21 -13.95 -20.49
CA VAL A 33 6.20 -13.73 -21.93
C VAL A 33 5.12 -12.71 -22.27
N LYS A 34 5.54 -11.51 -22.63
CA LYS A 34 4.68 -10.46 -23.17
C LYS A 34 4.29 -10.82 -24.60
N ILE A 35 2.99 -10.95 -24.84
CA ILE A 35 2.43 -11.05 -26.20
C ILE A 35 2.05 -9.65 -26.64
N GLU A 36 2.55 -9.24 -27.79
CA GLU A 36 2.40 -7.88 -28.32
C GLU A 36 1.88 -7.88 -29.76
N PRO A 37 1.08 -6.88 -30.16
CA PRO A 37 0.72 -6.71 -31.57
C PRO A 37 1.94 -6.25 -32.39
N PRO A 38 1.87 -6.27 -33.75
CA PRO A 38 3.00 -5.88 -34.62
C PRO A 38 3.57 -4.48 -34.35
N GLN A 39 2.73 -3.54 -33.92
CA GLN A 39 3.13 -2.18 -33.53
C GLN A 39 3.65 -2.05 -32.09
N GLY A 40 3.71 -3.15 -31.34
CA GLY A 40 4.06 -3.19 -29.93
C GLY A 40 2.93 -2.74 -29.00
N CYS A 41 3.03 -3.15 -27.73
CA CYS A 41 2.04 -2.78 -26.71
C CYS A 41 2.00 -1.26 -26.47
N GLU A 42 0.88 -0.79 -25.92
CA GLU A 42 0.62 0.61 -25.59
C GLU A 42 1.73 1.25 -24.75
N SER A 43 2.23 0.52 -23.75
CA SER A 43 3.24 0.99 -22.82
C SER A 43 4.57 1.38 -23.45
N ARG A 44 4.89 0.88 -24.65
CA ARG A 44 6.05 1.34 -25.43
C ARG A 44 5.93 2.79 -25.91
N ARG A 45 4.73 3.36 -25.85
CA ARG A 45 4.39 4.74 -26.25
C ARG A 45 3.97 5.60 -25.06
N LEU A 46 4.14 5.10 -23.83
CA LEU A 46 3.89 5.89 -22.62
C LEU A 46 5.19 6.51 -22.13
N GLY A 47 5.13 7.80 -21.78
CA GLY A 47 6.26 8.49 -21.18
C GLY A 47 6.51 8.06 -19.73
N PRO A 48 7.65 8.44 -19.14
CA PRO A 48 8.66 9.35 -19.69
C PRO A 48 9.52 8.73 -20.80
N PHE A 49 10.28 9.55 -21.54
CA PHE A 49 11.08 9.11 -22.69
C PHE A 49 12.55 9.55 -22.61
N ASP A 50 13.46 8.66 -23.02
CA ASP A 50 14.86 8.92 -23.36
C ASP A 50 15.03 8.75 -24.88
N GLY A 51 15.00 9.86 -25.62
CA GLY A 51 14.83 9.82 -27.08
C GLY A 51 13.48 9.21 -27.45
N ASP A 52 13.48 8.15 -28.26
CA ASP A 52 12.28 7.40 -28.66
C ASP A 52 11.97 6.22 -27.70
N GLU A 53 12.80 5.97 -26.69
CA GLU A 53 12.61 4.86 -25.76
C GLU A 53 11.68 5.25 -24.61
N SER A 54 10.58 4.49 -24.44
CA SER A 54 9.72 4.59 -23.27
C SER A 54 10.41 4.04 -22.01
N LEU A 55 10.64 4.92 -21.06
CA LEU A 55 11.16 4.58 -19.73
C LEU A 55 10.08 3.92 -18.85
N TYR A 56 8.81 4.16 -19.17
CA TYR A 56 7.70 3.40 -18.61
C TYR A 56 7.81 1.91 -18.98
N TRP A 57 7.95 1.59 -20.28
CA TRP A 57 8.18 0.22 -20.74
C TRP A 57 9.49 -0.36 -20.18
N ALA A 58 10.55 0.44 -20.08
CA ALA A 58 11.80 -0.01 -19.47
C ALA A 58 11.59 -0.51 -18.03
N CYS A 59 10.68 0.12 -17.27
CA CYS A 59 10.27 -0.32 -15.93
C CYS A 59 9.42 -1.60 -15.97
N VAL A 60 8.22 -1.52 -16.55
CA VAL A 60 7.21 -2.61 -16.45
C VAL A 60 7.50 -3.81 -17.35
N GLY A 61 8.31 -3.62 -18.39
CA GLY A 61 8.74 -4.67 -19.32
C GLY A 61 9.98 -5.43 -18.87
N ALA A 62 10.75 -4.91 -17.92
CA ALA A 62 11.97 -5.57 -17.45
C ALA A 62 11.63 -6.88 -16.70
N GLY A 63 12.52 -7.86 -16.83
CA GLY A 63 12.26 -9.25 -16.44
C GLY A 63 11.53 -10.10 -17.50
N LYS A 64 10.89 -9.49 -18.51
CA LYS A 64 10.02 -10.20 -19.47
C LYS A 64 10.73 -10.60 -20.77
N LYS A 65 10.10 -11.54 -21.49
CA LYS A 65 10.32 -11.83 -22.91
C LYS A 65 9.26 -11.11 -23.75
N SER A 66 9.53 -10.85 -25.02
CA SER A 66 8.57 -10.25 -25.96
C SER A 66 8.41 -11.12 -27.20
N VAL A 67 7.17 -11.44 -27.55
CA VAL A 67 6.76 -12.19 -28.74
C VAL A 67 5.68 -11.37 -29.44
N VAL A 68 5.84 -11.15 -30.76
CA VAL A 68 4.81 -10.54 -31.59
C VAL A 68 3.86 -11.61 -32.09
N ALA A 69 2.57 -11.45 -31.81
CA ALA A 69 1.51 -12.31 -32.32
C ALA A 69 0.17 -11.58 -32.34
N ASP A 70 -0.69 -11.93 -33.30
CA ASP A 70 -2.04 -11.38 -33.41
C ASP A 70 -3.02 -12.05 -32.44
N GLU A 71 -2.76 -13.30 -32.05
CA GLU A 71 -3.60 -14.10 -31.15
C GLU A 71 -2.80 -14.68 -29.98
N VAL A 72 -3.41 -14.66 -28.79
CA VAL A 72 -2.82 -15.21 -27.56
C VAL A 72 -3.09 -16.71 -27.39
N THR A 73 -4.18 -17.23 -27.97
CA THR A 73 -4.67 -18.59 -27.77
C THR A 73 -3.62 -19.68 -27.98
N PRO A 74 -2.75 -19.62 -29.01
CA PRO A 74 -1.71 -20.64 -29.23
C PRO A 74 -0.72 -20.79 -28.07
N PHE A 75 -0.58 -19.77 -27.22
CA PHE A 75 0.35 -19.75 -26.09
C PHE A 75 -0.29 -20.26 -24.78
N LEU A 76 -1.61 -20.34 -24.71
CA LEU A 76 -2.34 -20.65 -23.47
C LEU A 76 -2.25 -22.12 -23.06
N ALA A 77 -2.17 -23.04 -24.04
CA ALA A 77 -2.06 -24.48 -23.77
C ALA A 77 -0.83 -24.86 -22.95
N ASP A 78 0.23 -24.04 -23.01
CA ASP A 78 1.52 -24.24 -22.37
C ASP A 78 1.75 -23.27 -21.18
N ALA A 79 0.71 -22.53 -20.77
CA ALA A 79 0.80 -21.50 -19.73
C ALA A 79 0.35 -22.01 -18.35
N ASP A 80 1.02 -21.53 -17.30
CA ASP A 80 0.54 -21.68 -15.93
C ASP A 80 -0.41 -20.53 -15.54
N VAL A 81 -0.09 -19.33 -16.03
CA VAL A 81 -0.80 -18.10 -15.74
C VAL A 81 -1.03 -17.34 -17.05
N PHE A 82 -2.24 -16.79 -17.21
CA PHE A 82 -2.57 -15.84 -18.25
C PHE A 82 -3.06 -14.55 -17.60
N ILE A 83 -2.48 -13.41 -17.97
CA ILE A 83 -2.86 -12.09 -17.46
C ILE A 83 -3.29 -11.22 -18.63
N GLU A 84 -4.44 -10.55 -18.51
CA GLU A 84 -4.98 -9.68 -19.55
C GLU A 84 -5.67 -8.45 -18.96
N SER A 85 -5.90 -7.44 -19.80
CA SER A 85 -6.58 -6.18 -19.42
C SER A 85 -7.79 -5.87 -20.31
N GLY A 86 -8.35 -6.89 -20.96
CA GLY A 86 -9.51 -6.81 -21.84
C GLY A 86 -10.73 -7.50 -21.25
N ARG A 87 -11.62 -7.95 -22.14
CA ARG A 87 -12.84 -8.66 -21.75
C ARG A 87 -12.50 -10.10 -21.35
N CYS A 88 -13.06 -10.52 -20.20
CA CYS A 88 -12.93 -11.88 -19.70
C CYS A 88 -13.33 -12.90 -20.79
N ARG A 89 -12.37 -13.73 -21.19
CA ARG A 89 -12.62 -14.96 -21.95
C ARG A 89 -12.85 -16.09 -20.97
N ASP A 90 -13.94 -16.85 -21.10
CA ASP A 90 -14.09 -18.09 -20.33
C ASP A 90 -13.19 -19.17 -20.94
N LEU A 91 -12.04 -19.38 -20.29
CA LEU A 91 -11.00 -20.34 -20.68
C LEU A 91 -11.02 -21.60 -19.80
N SER A 92 -11.98 -21.69 -18.87
CA SER A 92 -11.98 -22.71 -17.81
C SER A 92 -12.08 -24.15 -18.32
N TRP A 93 -12.76 -24.35 -19.46
CA TRP A 93 -12.93 -25.65 -20.10
C TRP A 93 -11.75 -26.03 -21.01
N GLU A 94 -11.02 -25.06 -21.55
CA GLU A 94 -9.88 -25.29 -22.46
C GLU A 94 -8.60 -25.62 -21.70
N CYS A 95 -8.38 -24.97 -20.55
CA CYS A 95 -7.16 -25.09 -19.76
C CYS A 95 -7.50 -25.17 -18.26
N PRO A 96 -7.92 -26.35 -17.76
CA PRO A 96 -8.47 -26.49 -16.40
C PRO A 96 -7.48 -26.20 -15.27
N GLY A 97 -6.17 -26.13 -15.56
CA GLY A 97 -5.10 -25.76 -14.62
C GLY A 97 -4.64 -24.29 -14.72
N LEU A 98 -5.21 -23.50 -15.64
CA LEU A 98 -4.77 -22.13 -15.90
C LEU A 98 -5.25 -21.17 -14.81
N ILE A 99 -4.34 -20.37 -14.27
CA ILE A 99 -4.71 -19.18 -13.49
C ILE A 99 -4.89 -18.03 -14.48
N HIS A 100 -6.13 -17.57 -14.65
CA HIS A 100 -6.47 -16.49 -15.56
C HIS A 100 -6.77 -15.23 -14.76
N ALA A 101 -6.03 -14.14 -14.94
CA ALA A 101 -6.25 -12.88 -14.25
C ALA A 101 -6.64 -11.78 -15.24
N SER A 102 -7.83 -11.21 -15.07
CA SER A 102 -8.28 -10.02 -15.79
C SER A 102 -8.10 -8.80 -14.90
N VAL A 103 -7.26 -7.86 -15.32
CA VAL A 103 -6.96 -6.63 -14.58
C VAL A 103 -7.52 -5.45 -15.35
N THR A 104 -8.63 -4.90 -14.86
CA THR A 104 -9.42 -3.88 -15.55
C THR A 104 -9.77 -2.71 -14.62
N PRO A 105 -10.14 -1.53 -15.16
CA PRO A 105 -10.54 -0.38 -14.36
C PRO A 105 -11.63 -0.69 -13.32
N PHE A 106 -12.69 -1.37 -13.75
CA PHE A 106 -13.92 -1.55 -12.98
C PHE A 106 -14.25 -3.02 -12.68
N GLY A 107 -13.49 -3.98 -13.21
CA GLY A 107 -13.85 -5.40 -13.21
C GLY A 107 -14.53 -5.81 -14.52
N THR A 108 -14.62 -7.12 -14.76
CA THR A 108 -15.07 -7.70 -16.03
C THR A 108 -16.59 -7.85 -16.16
N THR A 109 -17.34 -7.53 -15.10
CA THR A 109 -18.81 -7.56 -15.08
C THR A 109 -19.36 -6.34 -14.37
N GLY A 110 -20.65 -6.04 -14.59
CA GLY A 110 -21.35 -4.93 -13.93
C GLY A 110 -21.53 -3.71 -14.82
N PRO A 111 -22.23 -2.68 -14.31
CA PRO A 111 -22.67 -1.53 -15.09
C PRO A 111 -21.52 -0.68 -15.66
N LEU A 112 -20.33 -0.74 -15.08
CA LEU A 112 -19.15 0.02 -15.51
C LEU A 112 -18.04 -0.85 -16.12
N ALA A 113 -18.26 -2.15 -16.34
CA ALA A 113 -17.21 -3.06 -16.83
C ALA A 113 -16.58 -2.61 -18.16
N ASP A 114 -17.40 -2.03 -19.04
CA ASP A 114 -17.00 -1.51 -20.36
C ASP A 114 -16.85 0.02 -20.38
N ALA A 115 -16.88 0.68 -19.22
CA ALA A 115 -16.80 2.14 -19.17
C ALA A 115 -15.41 2.64 -19.60
N PRO A 116 -15.34 3.76 -20.35
CA PRO A 116 -14.05 4.37 -20.71
C PRO A 116 -13.34 4.85 -19.44
N ALA A 117 -12.02 4.66 -19.38
CA ALA A 117 -11.24 4.90 -18.17
C ALA A 117 -9.85 5.45 -18.46
N ALA A 118 -9.48 6.48 -17.71
CA ALA A 118 -8.14 7.02 -17.56
C ALA A 118 -7.71 6.95 -16.09
N GLU A 119 -6.41 6.98 -15.80
CA GLU A 119 -5.86 6.82 -14.43
C GLU A 119 -6.57 7.70 -13.40
N MET A 120 -6.63 9.02 -13.63
CA MET A 120 -7.26 9.95 -12.70
C MET A 120 -8.76 9.69 -12.54
N THR A 121 -9.46 9.22 -13.59
CA THR A 121 -10.90 8.92 -13.49
C THR A 121 -11.16 7.69 -12.62
N VAL A 122 -10.23 6.72 -12.60
CA VAL A 122 -10.29 5.56 -11.70
C VAL A 122 -9.88 5.95 -10.28
N GLU A 123 -8.88 6.83 -10.12
CA GLU A 123 -8.55 7.42 -8.80
C GLU A 123 -9.75 8.18 -8.21
N ALA A 124 -10.47 8.94 -9.06
CA ALA A 124 -11.68 9.66 -8.68
C ALA A 124 -12.83 8.71 -8.33
N ALA A 125 -13.02 7.65 -9.12
CA ALA A 125 -14.03 6.61 -8.86
C ALA A 125 -13.77 5.81 -7.58
N GLY A 126 -12.49 5.61 -7.22
CA GLY A 126 -12.09 4.99 -5.96
C GLY A 126 -12.04 5.96 -4.78
N GLY A 127 -12.29 7.27 -4.99
CA GLY A 127 -12.44 8.29 -3.96
C GLY A 127 -11.17 9.04 -3.53
N LEU A 128 -9.98 8.64 -4.00
CA LEU A 128 -8.70 9.19 -3.52
C LEU A 128 -8.55 10.68 -3.82
N VAL A 129 -8.92 11.08 -5.04
CA VAL A 129 -8.84 12.48 -5.50
C VAL A 129 -9.59 13.42 -4.53
N GLY A 130 -10.76 13.00 -4.05
CA GLY A 130 -11.60 13.82 -3.15
C GLY A 130 -10.95 14.13 -1.80
N LEU A 131 -9.96 13.35 -1.39
CA LEU A 131 -9.33 13.46 -0.07
C LEU A 131 -8.05 14.32 -0.04
N GLN A 132 -7.44 14.63 -1.19
CA GLN A 132 -6.08 15.17 -1.22
C GLN A 132 -5.89 16.49 -1.98
N GLY A 133 -4.81 17.21 -1.70
CA GLY A 133 -4.54 18.55 -2.21
C GLY A 133 -5.09 19.65 -1.29
N ASP A 134 -4.87 20.89 -1.70
CA ASP A 134 -5.12 22.05 -0.85
C ASP A 134 -6.62 22.45 -0.77
N PRO A 135 -7.04 23.07 0.35
CA PRO A 135 -8.43 23.42 0.58
C PRO A 135 -8.95 24.61 -0.25
N ASP A 136 -8.05 25.46 -0.76
CA ASP A 136 -8.36 26.70 -1.49
C ASP A 136 -8.62 26.48 -2.99
N ARG A 137 -8.45 25.25 -3.50
CA ARG A 137 -8.54 24.90 -4.92
C ARG A 137 -9.18 23.52 -5.11
N PRO A 138 -9.60 23.17 -6.35
CA PRO A 138 -10.07 21.81 -6.63
C PRO A 138 -9.03 20.75 -6.29
N PRO A 139 -9.45 19.51 -5.98
CA PRO A 139 -8.54 18.42 -5.65
C PRO A 139 -7.56 18.10 -6.78
N VAL A 140 -6.47 17.42 -6.42
CA VAL A 140 -5.43 16.97 -7.35
C VAL A 140 -5.26 15.44 -7.28
N PRO A 141 -4.98 14.76 -8.39
CA PRO A 141 -4.61 13.33 -8.38
C PRO A 141 -3.25 13.11 -7.74
N MET A 142 -2.83 11.85 -7.63
CA MET A 142 -1.45 11.52 -7.23
C MET A 142 -0.42 12.09 -8.20
N GLY A 143 -0.81 12.24 -9.47
CA GLY A 143 0.01 12.87 -10.52
C GLY A 143 1.24 12.05 -10.92
N ALA A 144 1.86 12.46 -12.03
CA ALA A 144 3.10 11.94 -12.60
C ALA A 144 3.10 10.47 -13.11
N MET A 145 2.54 9.49 -12.41
CA MET A 145 2.59 8.07 -12.79
C MET A 145 1.26 7.33 -12.54
N PRO A 146 0.96 6.24 -13.28
CA PRO A 146 -0.33 5.52 -13.17
C PRO A 146 -0.44 4.74 -11.85
N GLN A 147 -1.02 5.37 -10.82
CA GLN A 147 -1.12 4.78 -9.48
C GLN A 147 -2.21 3.71 -9.39
N ALA A 148 -3.39 3.94 -10.00
CA ALA A 148 -4.49 3.00 -9.96
C ALA A 148 -4.11 1.68 -10.64
N ALA A 149 -3.50 1.76 -11.83
CA ALA A 149 -2.96 0.59 -12.51
C ALA A 149 -1.87 -0.13 -11.71
N PHE A 150 -0.95 0.59 -11.06
CA PHE A 150 0.09 -0.05 -10.26
C PHE A 150 -0.47 -0.78 -9.05
N HIS A 151 -1.45 -0.19 -8.36
CA HIS A 151 -2.18 -0.88 -7.29
C HIS A 151 -2.87 -2.15 -7.78
N ALA A 152 -3.56 -2.09 -8.93
CA ALA A 152 -4.22 -3.24 -9.55
C ALA A 152 -3.22 -4.33 -9.98
N GLY A 153 -2.10 -3.95 -10.59
CA GLY A 153 -1.06 -4.89 -11.04
C GLY A 153 -0.39 -5.63 -9.89
N VAL A 154 -0.01 -4.96 -8.81
CA VAL A 154 0.60 -5.65 -7.64
C VAL A 154 -0.45 -6.47 -6.89
N GLN A 155 -1.72 -6.02 -6.83
CA GLN A 155 -2.81 -6.83 -6.31
C GLN A 155 -2.97 -8.13 -7.11
N ALA A 156 -3.00 -8.03 -8.45
CA ALA A 156 -3.08 -9.20 -9.32
C ALA A 156 -1.90 -10.17 -9.10
N ALA A 157 -0.67 -9.66 -8.94
CA ALA A 157 0.49 -10.52 -8.63
C ALA A 157 0.31 -11.27 -7.30
N ALA A 158 -0.14 -10.58 -6.25
CA ALA A 158 -0.41 -11.20 -4.95
C ALA A 158 -1.44 -12.33 -5.09
N ASP A 159 -2.55 -12.04 -5.76
CA ASP A 159 -3.67 -12.95 -5.91
C ASP A 159 -3.37 -14.14 -6.82
N ILE A 160 -2.56 -13.94 -7.86
CA ILE A 160 -2.04 -15.00 -8.74
C ILE A 160 -1.20 -15.98 -7.92
N VAL A 161 -0.30 -15.49 -7.05
CA VAL A 161 0.55 -16.38 -6.25
C VAL A 161 -0.28 -17.14 -5.20
N VAL A 162 -1.31 -16.52 -4.60
CA VAL A 162 -2.30 -17.22 -3.77
C VAL A 162 -3.01 -18.33 -4.55
N ALA A 163 -3.46 -18.03 -5.77
CA ALA A 163 -4.16 -19.00 -6.61
C ALA A 163 -3.23 -20.13 -7.10
N LEU A 164 -1.96 -19.84 -7.38
CA LEU A 164 -0.94 -20.85 -7.69
C LEU A 164 -0.66 -21.78 -6.49
N TYR A 165 -0.56 -21.21 -5.28
CA TYR A 165 -0.38 -21.98 -4.05
C TYR A 165 -1.57 -22.92 -3.78
N GLU A 166 -2.79 -22.48 -4.08
CA GLU A 166 -3.97 -23.34 -4.01
C GLU A 166 -3.94 -24.42 -5.10
N ARG A 167 -3.58 -24.05 -6.33
CA ARG A 167 -3.53 -24.97 -7.48
C ARG A 167 -2.56 -26.13 -7.26
N GLU A 168 -1.43 -25.90 -6.58
CA GLU A 168 -0.51 -26.99 -6.21
C GLU A 168 -1.16 -28.09 -5.36
N GLN A 169 -2.30 -27.80 -4.71
CA GLN A 169 -3.06 -28.75 -3.89
C GLN A 169 -4.25 -29.33 -4.65
N SER A 170 -4.99 -28.48 -5.39
CA SER A 170 -6.23 -28.86 -6.07
C SER A 170 -6.04 -29.38 -7.48
N GLY A 171 -4.94 -29.01 -8.14
CA GLY A 171 -4.72 -29.20 -9.57
C GLY A 171 -5.56 -28.29 -10.48
N LEU A 172 -6.40 -27.42 -9.91
CA LEU A 172 -7.37 -26.62 -10.64
C LEU A 172 -6.94 -25.16 -10.76
N GLY A 173 -7.06 -24.64 -11.96
CA GLY A 173 -7.00 -23.23 -12.27
C GLY A 173 -8.24 -22.48 -11.75
N GLN A 174 -8.23 -21.17 -11.99
CA GLN A 174 -9.38 -20.29 -11.74
C GLN A 174 -9.18 -18.93 -12.39
N HIS A 175 -10.28 -18.24 -12.66
CA HIS A 175 -10.30 -16.83 -13.03
C HIS A 175 -10.26 -15.91 -11.80
N LEU A 176 -9.48 -14.82 -11.91
CA LEU A 176 -9.30 -13.74 -10.95
C LEU A 176 -9.71 -12.41 -11.63
N ASP A 177 -10.79 -11.79 -11.16
CA ASP A 177 -11.32 -10.54 -11.68
C ASP A 177 -10.92 -9.36 -10.80
N VAL A 178 -9.85 -8.65 -11.19
CA VAL A 178 -9.21 -7.56 -10.42
C VAL A 178 -9.75 -6.21 -10.88
N SER A 179 -10.29 -5.42 -9.94
CA SER A 179 -10.76 -4.05 -10.19
C SER A 179 -9.78 -3.01 -9.65
N ALA A 180 -9.31 -2.12 -10.53
CA ALA A 180 -8.47 -1.00 -10.14
C ALA A 180 -9.21 0.00 -9.23
N GLN A 181 -10.50 0.27 -9.49
CA GLN A 181 -11.36 1.09 -8.60
C GLN A 181 -11.35 0.53 -7.17
N ALA A 182 -11.61 -0.77 -7.00
CA ALA A 182 -11.62 -1.42 -5.69
C ALA A 182 -10.22 -1.40 -5.03
N CYS A 183 -9.15 -1.51 -5.81
CA CYS A 183 -7.78 -1.36 -5.30
C CYS A 183 -7.51 0.06 -4.77
N VAL A 184 -8.07 1.09 -5.41
CA VAL A 184 -7.97 2.49 -4.96
C VAL A 184 -8.79 2.72 -3.69
N VAL A 185 -9.98 2.13 -3.53
CA VAL A 185 -10.78 2.30 -2.30
C VAL A 185 -9.98 1.91 -1.05
N TRP A 186 -9.16 0.87 -1.13
CA TRP A 186 -8.26 0.49 -0.04
C TRP A 186 -7.22 1.57 0.33
N THR A 187 -6.82 2.44 -0.60
CA THR A 187 -5.87 3.53 -0.31
C THR A 187 -6.49 4.65 0.52
N LEU A 188 -7.82 4.65 0.68
CA LEU A 188 -8.54 5.59 1.53
C LEU A 188 -8.44 5.25 3.03
N MET A 189 -7.61 4.27 3.42
CA MET A 189 -7.25 3.97 4.80
C MET A 189 -8.46 3.70 5.71
N ASN A 190 -8.96 4.73 6.39
CA ASN A 190 -10.10 4.67 7.30
C ASN A 190 -11.26 5.56 6.86
N ALA A 191 -11.17 6.22 5.71
CA ALA A 191 -12.17 7.16 5.23
C ALA A 191 -13.51 6.48 4.92
N THR A 192 -13.49 5.26 4.37
CA THR A 192 -14.68 4.44 4.12
C THR A 192 -15.46 4.18 5.41
N GLY A 193 -14.76 4.01 6.53
CA GLY A 193 -15.38 3.84 7.83
C GLY A 193 -16.12 5.07 8.37
N TYR A 194 -15.87 6.29 7.88
CA TYR A 194 -16.45 7.50 8.48
C TYR A 194 -17.97 7.62 8.29
N PRO A 195 -18.52 7.53 7.06
CA PRO A 195 -19.96 7.64 6.84
C PRO A 195 -20.80 6.69 7.70
N PRO A 196 -20.56 5.37 7.72
CA PRO A 196 -21.40 4.43 8.48
C PRO A 196 -21.25 4.55 10.00
N ASN A 197 -20.13 5.10 10.50
CA ASN A 197 -19.86 5.19 11.94
C ASN A 197 -20.14 6.57 12.52
N THR A 198 -20.13 7.63 11.72
CA THR A 198 -20.24 9.03 12.19
C THR A 198 -21.32 9.84 11.48
N GLY A 199 -21.96 9.27 10.44
CA GLY A 199 -22.93 9.95 9.58
C GLY A 199 -22.34 11.04 8.69
N ARG A 200 -21.01 11.15 8.59
CA ARG A 200 -20.28 12.23 7.91
C ARG A 200 -19.06 11.68 7.18
N ASN A 201 -18.58 12.38 6.15
CA ASN A 201 -17.26 12.13 5.56
C ASN A 201 -16.13 12.62 6.49
N PRO A 202 -14.86 12.22 6.26
CA PRO A 202 -13.75 12.66 7.08
C PRO A 202 -13.62 14.19 7.15
N PRO A 203 -13.29 14.77 8.33
CA PRO A 203 -13.08 16.21 8.46
C PRO A 203 -11.96 16.71 7.54
N GLY A 204 -12.14 17.90 6.95
CA GLY A 204 -11.15 18.54 6.09
C GLY A 204 -11.01 17.95 4.69
N THR A 205 -11.86 16.98 4.32
CA THR A 205 -11.90 16.38 2.98
C THR A 205 -13.29 16.57 2.36
N SER A 206 -13.45 16.25 1.07
CA SER A 206 -14.78 16.18 0.43
C SER A 206 -15.59 17.48 0.61
N GLU A 207 -16.82 17.43 1.14
CA GLU A 207 -17.65 18.61 1.45
C GLU A 207 -17.06 19.53 2.52
N PHE A 208 -16.12 19.02 3.33
CA PHE A 208 -15.44 19.76 4.38
C PHE A 208 -14.07 20.30 3.93
N ARG A 209 -13.68 20.15 2.65
CA ARG A 209 -12.37 20.59 2.12
C ARG A 209 -12.05 22.05 2.46
N GLY A 210 -13.02 22.95 2.42
CA GLY A 210 -12.82 24.38 2.76
C GLY A 210 -13.01 24.74 4.24
N GLN A 211 -13.29 23.76 5.10
CA GLN A 211 -13.60 23.99 6.50
C GLN A 211 -12.37 23.72 7.37
N PRO A 212 -12.06 24.61 8.34
CA PRO A 212 -10.97 24.35 9.26
C PRO A 212 -11.28 23.11 10.10
N LEU A 213 -10.27 22.28 10.33
CA LEU A 213 -10.41 21.07 11.14
C LEU A 213 -10.93 21.44 12.54
N PRO A 214 -11.80 20.63 13.17
CA PRO A 214 -12.39 20.95 14.48
C PRO A 214 -11.36 21.30 15.57
N SER A 215 -10.16 20.70 15.51
CA SER A 215 -9.03 21.02 16.39
C SER A 215 -8.32 22.33 16.03
N ALA A 216 -8.24 22.69 14.74
CA ALA A 216 -7.58 23.90 14.26
C ALA A 216 -8.34 25.17 14.64
N THR A 217 -9.69 25.15 14.62
CA THR A 217 -10.51 26.32 15.02
C THR A 217 -10.36 26.74 16.48
N ARG A 218 -9.84 25.86 17.36
CA ARG A 218 -9.63 26.18 18.78
C ARG A 218 -8.23 26.70 19.10
N GLN A 219 -7.29 26.68 18.14
CA GLN A 219 -5.86 26.81 18.45
C GLN A 219 -5.24 28.02 17.75
N ARG A 220 -4.69 28.96 18.53
CA ARG A 220 -3.77 30.02 18.07
C ARG A 220 -2.34 29.50 17.81
N LEU A 221 -2.12 28.20 18.00
CA LEU A 221 -0.82 27.54 17.88
C LEU A 221 -0.62 27.04 16.43
N ARG A 222 0.34 27.64 15.71
CA ARG A 222 0.82 27.17 14.41
C ARG A 222 1.91 26.13 14.63
N LEU A 223 1.58 24.87 14.39
CA LEU A 223 2.56 23.79 14.44
C LEU A 223 3.26 23.62 13.09
N PRO A 224 4.58 23.37 13.10
CA PRO A 224 5.37 23.02 11.93
C PRO A 224 4.76 21.85 11.17
N GLY A 225 4.64 22.00 9.85
CA GLY A 225 4.19 20.95 8.92
C GLY A 225 5.34 20.52 8.01
N ASN A 226 5.41 21.11 6.83
CA ASN A 226 6.56 20.96 5.94
C ASN A 226 7.56 22.09 6.21
N VAL A 227 8.73 21.75 6.73
CA VAL A 227 9.74 22.69 7.20
C VAL A 227 10.94 22.69 6.23
N PRO A 228 11.34 23.84 5.67
CA PRO A 228 12.59 23.95 4.93
C PRO A 228 13.81 23.63 5.79
N CYS A 229 14.74 22.86 5.24
CA CYS A 229 16.08 22.64 5.76
C CYS A 229 17.11 23.11 4.73
N ARG A 230 18.42 22.93 5.00
CA ARG A 230 19.49 23.48 4.15
C ARG A 230 19.43 23.05 2.68
N ASP A 231 18.92 21.86 2.44
CA ASP A 231 18.97 21.15 1.16
C ASP A 231 17.64 20.48 0.79
N GLY A 232 16.53 20.82 1.47
CA GLY A 232 15.22 20.22 1.14
C GLY A 232 14.09 20.59 2.10
N LEU A 233 13.11 19.69 2.21
CA LEU A 233 11.95 19.81 3.09
C LEU A 233 11.86 18.60 4.02
N ILE A 234 11.55 18.85 5.29
CA ILE A 234 11.24 17.82 6.29
C ILE A 234 9.75 17.90 6.64
N GLN A 235 9.08 16.75 6.64
CA GLN A 235 7.76 16.63 7.26
C GLN A 235 7.93 16.47 8.78
N VAL A 236 7.24 17.33 9.52
CA VAL A 236 7.13 17.30 10.98
C VAL A 236 5.66 17.13 11.37
N ARG A 237 5.36 16.20 12.29
CA ARG A 237 4.01 16.03 12.85
C ARG A 237 4.05 15.76 14.36
N PHE A 238 3.36 16.59 15.13
CA PHE A 238 3.32 16.51 16.60
C PHE A 238 2.00 15.95 17.18
N GLN A 239 0.97 15.79 16.35
CA GLN A 239 -0.41 15.58 16.81
C GLN A 239 -0.73 14.14 17.25
N MET A 240 0.18 13.17 17.05
CA MET A 240 -0.03 11.79 17.50
C MET A 240 0.30 11.65 18.99
N ARG A 241 -0.65 11.15 19.78
CA ARG A 241 -0.46 10.90 21.22
C ARG A 241 0.74 9.98 21.46
N HIS A 242 1.56 10.28 22.47
CA HIS A 242 2.82 9.65 22.85
C HIS A 242 3.96 9.70 21.81
N ILE A 243 3.66 9.61 20.51
CA ILE A 243 4.67 9.58 19.44
C ILE A 243 5.05 11.00 19.03
N GLY A 244 4.07 11.79 18.60
CA GLY A 244 4.27 13.19 18.21
C GLY A 244 4.68 14.07 19.39
N GLU A 245 4.14 13.81 20.59
CA GLU A 245 4.56 14.47 21.84
C GLU A 245 6.05 14.23 22.14
N ARG A 246 6.51 12.98 22.01
CA ARG A 246 7.94 12.64 22.16
C ARG A 246 8.80 13.32 21.10
N THR A 247 8.33 13.40 19.85
CA THR A 247 9.03 14.12 18.79
C THR A 247 9.14 15.61 19.09
N PHE A 248 8.08 16.25 19.60
CA PHE A 248 8.11 17.66 19.96
C PHE A 248 9.10 17.95 21.10
N ASP A 249 9.03 17.16 22.19
CA ASP A 249 9.98 17.26 23.31
C ASP A 249 11.42 17.03 22.85
N ALA A 250 11.70 15.96 22.09
CA ALA A 250 13.05 15.65 21.63
C ALA A 250 13.66 16.76 20.76
N LEU A 251 12.87 17.38 19.87
CA LEU A 251 13.33 18.50 19.07
C LEU A 251 13.61 19.74 19.92
N LEU A 252 12.79 20.04 20.94
CA LEU A 252 13.10 21.12 21.86
C LEU A 252 14.40 20.84 22.64
N ARG A 253 14.64 19.59 23.08
CA ARG A 253 15.94 19.22 23.68
C ARG A 253 17.10 19.40 22.71
N TRP A 254 16.88 19.15 21.42
CA TRP A 254 17.89 19.42 20.41
C TRP A 254 18.18 20.93 20.29
N VAL A 255 17.15 21.78 20.29
CA VAL A 255 17.30 23.24 20.33
C VAL A 255 18.11 23.66 21.56
N GLU A 256 17.76 23.18 22.75
CA GLU A 256 18.45 23.53 24.01
C GLU A 256 19.92 23.10 24.04
N SER A 257 20.26 22.03 23.32
CA SER A 257 21.64 21.55 23.19
C SER A 257 22.45 22.27 22.10
N SER A 258 21.82 23.15 21.33
CA SER A 258 22.46 23.93 20.27
C SER A 258 22.92 25.30 20.77
N ASP A 259 23.62 26.05 19.92
CA ASP A 259 24.06 27.42 20.22
C ASP A 259 22.91 28.47 20.13
N MET A 260 21.67 28.02 19.94
CA MET A 260 20.50 28.91 19.84
C MET A 260 20.09 29.47 21.22
N TYR A 261 19.71 30.74 21.24
CA TYR A 261 19.09 31.33 22.43
C TYR A 261 17.70 30.72 22.65
N VAL A 262 17.48 30.16 23.84
CA VAL A 262 16.18 29.63 24.29
C VAL A 262 15.69 30.49 25.45
N PRO A 263 14.55 31.20 25.32
CA PRO A 263 13.93 31.98 26.39
C PRO A 263 13.61 31.15 27.63
N ASP A 264 13.64 31.77 28.81
CA ASP A 264 13.45 31.07 30.09
C ASP A 264 12.06 30.42 30.25
N ASN A 265 11.02 31.00 29.63
CA ASN A 265 9.67 30.42 29.62
C ASN A 265 9.51 29.22 28.68
N VAL A 266 10.48 28.97 27.80
CA VAL A 266 10.52 27.82 26.88
C VAL A 266 11.50 26.76 27.37
N ARG A 267 12.59 27.18 27.99
CA ARG A 267 13.63 26.29 28.52
C ARG A 267 13.04 25.33 29.56
N GLY A 268 13.29 24.05 29.39
CA GLY A 268 12.81 23.00 30.28
C GLY A 268 11.36 22.56 30.02
N MET A 269 10.61 23.22 29.13
CA MET A 269 9.19 22.96 28.89
C MET A 269 8.90 21.47 28.61
N ASP A 270 7.97 20.85 29.34
CA ASP A 270 7.57 19.46 29.11
C ASP A 270 6.56 19.36 27.96
N LEU A 271 7.07 18.99 26.79
CA LEU A 271 6.24 18.77 25.60
C LEU A 271 5.82 17.31 25.44
N ARG A 272 6.07 16.42 26.41
CA ARG A 272 5.54 15.05 26.36
C ARG A 272 4.05 14.97 26.73
N SER A 273 3.56 15.99 27.43
CA SER A 273 2.19 16.07 27.94
C SER A 273 1.37 17.16 27.24
N TRP A 274 1.93 17.81 26.20
CA TRP A 274 1.38 19.06 25.64
C TRP A 274 -0.05 18.91 25.11
N LEU A 275 -0.44 17.76 24.54
CA LEU A 275 -1.82 17.55 24.08
C LEU A 275 -2.79 17.47 25.26
N ALA A 276 -2.39 16.85 26.37
CA ALA A 276 -3.21 16.77 27.57
C ALA A 276 -3.38 18.15 28.23
N VAL A 277 -2.27 18.87 28.39
CA VAL A 277 -2.23 20.24 28.95
C VAL A 277 -3.01 21.22 28.07
N LEU A 278 -2.88 21.11 26.74
CA LEU A 278 -3.66 21.90 25.78
C LEU A 278 -5.16 21.64 25.90
N ARG A 279 -5.57 20.37 26.07
CA ARG A 279 -6.99 20.02 26.25
C ARG A 279 -7.56 20.52 27.58
N ALA A 280 -6.72 20.61 28.62
CA ALA A 280 -7.08 21.22 29.89
C ALA A 280 -7.18 22.75 29.83
N GLY A 281 -6.71 23.37 28.74
CA GLY A 281 -6.64 24.83 28.61
C GLY A 281 -5.51 25.47 29.40
N GLU A 282 -4.52 24.67 29.81
CA GLU A 282 -3.43 25.08 30.70
C GLU A 282 -2.10 25.31 29.95
N LEU A 283 -2.08 25.10 28.63
CA LEU A 283 -0.86 25.26 27.84
C LEU A 283 -0.55 26.74 27.64
N ASP A 284 0.66 27.17 28.00
CA ASP A 284 1.20 28.46 27.57
C ASP A 284 1.38 28.42 26.04
N LEU A 285 0.42 29.03 25.34
CA LEU A 285 0.37 29.04 23.88
C LEU A 285 1.50 29.88 23.27
N GLU A 286 1.99 30.91 23.96
CA GLU A 286 3.07 31.77 23.47
C GLU A 286 4.41 31.06 23.58
N ALA A 287 4.67 30.42 24.74
CA ALA A 287 5.85 29.58 24.91
C ALA A 287 5.83 28.38 23.95
N ALA A 288 4.69 27.71 23.77
CA ALA A 288 4.56 26.60 22.82
C ALA A 288 4.79 27.04 21.37
N GLN A 289 4.31 28.23 20.98
CA GLN A 289 4.59 28.78 19.65
C GLN A 289 6.08 29.10 19.49
N THR A 290 6.70 29.72 20.50
CA THR A 290 8.13 30.04 20.46
C THR A 290 8.97 28.75 20.37
N ALA A 291 8.58 27.69 21.08
CA ALA A 291 9.22 26.38 20.96
C ALA A 291 9.12 25.82 19.54
N ALA A 292 7.94 25.91 18.91
CA ALA A 292 7.74 25.51 17.52
C ALA A 292 8.62 26.32 16.55
N ASP A 293 8.69 27.64 16.70
CA ASP A 293 9.49 28.52 15.84
C ASP A 293 10.99 28.27 15.98
N LEU A 294 11.48 28.02 17.21
CA LEU A 294 12.87 27.64 17.46
C LEU A 294 13.21 26.29 16.83
N ILE A 295 12.28 25.33 16.82
CA ILE A 295 12.47 24.05 16.14
C ILE A 295 12.55 24.25 14.63
N GLU A 296 11.67 25.06 14.02
CA GLU A 296 11.77 25.38 12.59
C GLU A 296 13.12 26.02 12.25
N ALA A 297 13.56 26.98 13.07
CA ALA A 297 14.85 27.63 12.90
C ALA A 297 16.03 26.66 13.06
N LEU A 298 15.99 25.72 14.02
CA LEU A 298 17.01 24.69 14.15
C LEU A 298 17.07 23.80 12.92
N LEU A 299 15.93 23.26 12.48
CA LEU A 299 15.86 22.36 11.32
C LEU A 299 16.33 23.06 10.03
N ALA A 300 16.08 24.37 9.89
CA ALA A 300 16.59 25.18 8.80
C ALA A 300 18.13 25.19 8.70
N THR A 301 18.85 24.94 9.81
CA THR A 301 20.32 24.89 9.84
C THR A 301 20.91 23.50 9.55
N LYS A 302 20.07 22.47 9.43
CA LYS A 302 20.51 21.08 9.24
C LYS A 302 20.26 20.59 7.82
N THR A 303 21.00 19.57 7.39
CA THR A 303 20.73 18.86 6.14
C THR A 303 19.63 17.81 6.33
N LEU A 304 19.00 17.37 5.24
CA LEU A 304 18.06 16.26 5.23
C LEU A 304 18.67 15.03 5.94
N GLN A 305 19.91 14.70 5.61
CA GLN A 305 20.60 13.54 6.16
C GLN A 305 20.89 13.67 7.67
N GLU A 306 21.28 14.86 8.14
CA GLU A 306 21.52 15.09 9.58
C GLU A 306 20.23 14.89 10.39
N ILE A 307 19.12 15.43 9.90
CA ILE A 307 17.80 15.33 10.55
C ILE A 307 17.30 13.89 10.52
N GLN A 308 17.43 13.22 9.37
CA GLN A 308 16.97 11.85 9.19
C GLN A 308 17.76 10.87 10.08
N LEU A 309 19.08 11.02 10.17
CA LEU A 309 19.93 10.24 11.08
C LEU A 309 19.57 10.50 12.54
N TYR A 310 19.37 11.77 12.93
CA TYR A 310 18.93 12.13 14.28
C TYR A 310 17.59 11.46 14.62
N SER A 311 16.64 11.49 13.68
CA SER A 311 15.33 10.84 13.82
C SER A 311 15.46 9.34 14.06
N ALA A 312 16.29 8.65 13.28
CA ALA A 312 16.52 7.22 13.43
C ALA A 312 17.19 6.86 14.77
N GLN A 313 18.15 7.65 15.23
CA GLN A 313 18.87 7.42 16.49
C GLN A 313 18.00 7.63 17.74
N HIS A 314 17.06 8.58 17.68
CA HIS A 314 16.21 8.95 18.82
C HIS A 314 14.78 8.36 18.73
N GLY A 315 14.50 7.57 17.69
CA GLY A 315 13.19 6.95 17.48
C GLY A 315 12.08 7.97 17.22
N LEU A 316 12.37 9.01 16.43
CA LEU A 316 11.42 10.06 16.05
C LEU A 316 10.82 9.79 14.67
N THR A 317 9.71 10.47 14.34
CA THR A 317 8.98 10.30 13.08
C THR A 317 9.16 11.47 12.11
N LEU A 318 10.32 12.13 12.13
CA LEU A 318 10.69 13.13 11.14
C LEU A 318 10.92 12.44 9.80
N ALA A 319 10.52 13.04 8.69
CA ALA A 319 10.71 12.42 7.39
C ALA A 319 11.21 13.43 6.37
N ALA A 320 12.33 13.11 5.74
CA ALA A 320 12.77 13.80 4.54
C ALA A 320 11.74 13.63 3.43
N ILE A 321 11.33 14.74 2.82
CA ILE A 321 10.49 14.76 1.63
C ILE A 321 11.45 14.68 0.43
N HIS A 322 11.73 13.45 -0.01
CA HIS A 322 12.71 13.22 -1.06
C HIS A 322 12.20 13.62 -2.43
N THR A 323 13.07 14.26 -3.20
CA THR A 323 13.01 14.28 -4.66
C THR A 323 13.65 13.01 -5.23
N ILE A 324 13.55 12.80 -6.54
CA ILE A 324 14.23 11.66 -7.21
C ILE A 324 15.76 11.71 -7.03
N PRO A 325 16.46 12.85 -7.17
CA PRO A 325 17.88 12.97 -6.81
C PRO A 325 18.19 12.53 -5.38
N ASP A 326 17.37 12.95 -4.41
CA ASP A 326 17.60 12.62 -3.00
C ASP A 326 17.52 11.11 -2.75
N LEU A 327 16.58 10.41 -3.41
CA LEU A 327 16.47 8.95 -3.34
C LEU A 327 17.76 8.26 -3.81
N LEU A 328 18.31 8.67 -4.94
CA LEU A 328 19.53 8.07 -5.48
C LEU A 328 20.76 8.31 -4.58
N CYS A 329 20.72 9.35 -3.75
CA CYS A 329 21.74 9.69 -2.78
C CYS A 329 21.44 9.18 -1.35
N ASP A 330 20.31 8.50 -1.12
CA ASP A 330 19.89 8.05 0.21
C ASP A 330 20.89 7.00 0.76
N PRO A 331 21.60 7.30 1.86
CA PRO A 331 22.62 6.40 2.40
C PRO A 331 22.07 5.08 2.94
N GLN A 332 20.80 5.03 3.36
CA GLN A 332 20.15 3.79 3.78
C GLN A 332 19.86 2.88 2.58
N LEU A 333 19.41 3.44 1.45
CA LEU A 333 19.24 2.66 0.21
C LEU A 333 20.58 2.15 -0.31
N ALA A 334 21.64 2.95 -0.19
CA ALA A 334 23.01 2.54 -0.50
C ALA A 334 23.53 1.41 0.41
N ASP A 335 23.36 1.52 1.74
CA ASP A 335 23.71 0.47 2.71
C ASP A 335 22.95 -0.85 2.43
N ARG A 336 21.77 -0.73 1.83
CA ARG A 336 20.92 -1.84 1.42
C ARG A 336 21.06 -2.18 -0.06
N GLU A 337 22.10 -1.69 -0.72
CA GLU A 337 22.46 -2.06 -2.11
C GLU A 337 21.22 -2.07 -3.03
N PHE A 338 20.31 -1.12 -2.83
CA PHE A 338 18.97 -1.17 -3.39
C PHE A 338 18.96 -0.92 -4.90
N TRP A 339 19.92 -0.18 -5.43
CA TRP A 339 19.93 0.23 -6.83
C TRP A 339 20.55 -0.83 -7.75
N LEU A 340 19.90 -1.11 -8.88
CA LEU A 340 20.38 -2.04 -9.91
C LEU A 340 20.78 -1.30 -11.19
N THR A 341 21.88 -1.69 -11.83
CA THR A 341 22.19 -1.26 -13.21
C THR A 341 21.27 -1.96 -14.21
N ALA A 342 21.27 -1.50 -15.47
CA ALA A 342 20.54 -2.15 -16.56
C ALA A 342 20.87 -3.66 -16.69
N GLU A 343 22.13 -4.08 -16.45
CA GLU A 343 22.53 -5.49 -16.49
C GLU A 343 22.17 -6.28 -15.22
N GLY A 344 21.36 -5.70 -14.32
CA GLY A 344 20.97 -6.32 -13.05
C GLY A 344 22.13 -6.43 -12.05
N ARG A 345 23.21 -5.67 -12.23
CA ARG A 345 24.35 -5.61 -11.29
C ARG A 345 24.07 -4.57 -10.21
N LYS A 346 24.70 -4.70 -9.05
CA LYS A 346 24.61 -3.67 -8.00
C LYS A 346 25.21 -2.37 -8.50
N ALA A 347 24.46 -1.28 -8.45
CA ALA A 347 24.97 0.06 -8.72
C ALA A 347 25.57 0.61 -7.41
N THR A 348 26.87 0.93 -7.42
CA THR A 348 27.59 1.45 -6.24
C THR A 348 27.39 2.95 -6.02
N ASP A 349 26.84 3.64 -7.02
CA ASP A 349 26.43 5.05 -7.00
C ASP A 349 25.30 5.29 -8.02
N GLY A 350 24.50 6.33 -7.82
CA GLY A 350 23.45 6.76 -8.77
C GLY A 350 23.99 7.32 -10.10
N ALA A 351 25.28 7.17 -10.40
CA ALA A 351 25.96 7.73 -11.58
C ALA A 351 25.80 6.86 -12.84
N ALA A 352 25.19 5.68 -12.73
CA ALA A 352 24.86 4.87 -13.92
C ALA A 352 23.74 5.55 -14.73
N ARG A 353 23.94 5.66 -16.05
CA ARG A 353 22.98 6.26 -17.01
C ARG A 353 21.59 5.61 -16.99
N ARG A 354 21.46 4.39 -16.42
CA ARG A 354 20.20 3.67 -16.18
C ARG A 354 20.26 2.93 -14.85
N VAL A 355 19.42 3.35 -13.91
CA VAL A 355 19.27 2.75 -12.59
C VAL A 355 17.82 2.28 -12.41
N HIS A 356 17.65 1.00 -12.13
CA HIS A 356 16.37 0.41 -11.75
C HIS A 356 16.23 0.35 -10.23
N ALA A 357 14.98 0.46 -9.75
CA ALA A 357 14.67 0.06 -8.39
C ALA A 357 15.01 -1.42 -8.20
N GLY A 358 15.66 -1.75 -7.10
CA GLY A 358 16.00 -3.13 -6.78
C GLY A 358 14.81 -3.93 -6.28
N PRO A 359 15.11 -5.13 -5.75
CA PRO A 359 14.07 -5.99 -5.20
C PRO A 359 13.28 -5.31 -4.08
N PHE A 360 11.96 -5.48 -4.10
CA PHE A 360 11.07 -4.93 -3.08
C PHE A 360 11.12 -5.66 -1.72
N ALA A 361 11.82 -6.80 -1.66
CA ALA A 361 12.03 -7.58 -0.43
C ALA A 361 13.34 -8.37 -0.51
N ARG A 362 13.93 -8.67 0.65
CA ARG A 362 15.12 -9.53 0.78
C ARG A 362 14.75 -10.86 1.40
N LEU A 363 15.05 -11.96 0.70
CA LEU A 363 14.81 -13.32 1.18
C LEU A 363 16.13 -14.02 1.49
N SER A 364 16.20 -14.78 2.58
CA SER A 364 17.45 -15.44 3.01
C SER A 364 17.86 -16.65 2.15
N ARG A 365 16.90 -17.32 1.48
CA ARG A 365 17.16 -18.55 0.70
C ARG A 365 16.93 -18.40 -0.80
N THR A 366 15.94 -17.60 -1.17
CA THR A 366 15.51 -17.43 -2.56
C THR A 366 15.46 -15.94 -2.95
N PRO A 367 16.64 -15.28 -3.06
CA PRO A 367 16.70 -13.86 -3.34
C PRO A 367 15.98 -13.54 -4.66
N LEU A 368 15.19 -12.47 -4.65
CA LEU A 368 14.56 -11.92 -5.84
C LEU A 368 15.63 -11.45 -6.82
N SER A 369 15.36 -11.55 -8.11
CA SER A 369 16.31 -11.16 -9.15
C SER A 369 15.62 -10.57 -10.37
N LEU A 370 16.14 -9.44 -10.84
CA LEU A 370 15.82 -8.92 -12.16
C LEU A 370 16.80 -9.50 -13.19
N SER A 371 16.43 -10.61 -13.84
CA SER A 371 17.34 -11.35 -14.72
C SER A 371 17.64 -10.68 -16.06
N ARG A 372 16.89 -9.63 -16.45
CA ARG A 372 16.98 -8.98 -17.77
C ARG A 372 16.33 -7.59 -17.78
N THR A 373 16.80 -6.73 -18.67
CA THR A 373 16.14 -5.47 -19.04
C THR A 373 14.83 -5.70 -19.80
N ALA A 374 14.09 -4.63 -20.08
CA ALA A 374 12.92 -4.71 -20.93
C ALA A 374 13.31 -5.16 -22.36
N PRO A 375 12.60 -6.14 -22.95
CA PRO A 375 12.95 -6.69 -24.25
C PRO A 375 12.58 -5.73 -25.39
N ALA A 376 13.39 -5.78 -26.45
CA ALA A 376 12.98 -5.24 -27.76
C ALA A 376 11.77 -6.00 -28.30
N LEU A 377 10.98 -5.36 -29.15
CA LEU A 377 9.75 -5.93 -29.69
C LEU A 377 10.04 -7.22 -30.47
N GLY A 378 9.39 -8.33 -30.10
CA GLY A 378 9.51 -9.61 -30.78
C GLY A 378 10.89 -10.26 -30.67
N SER A 379 11.73 -9.83 -29.71
CA SER A 379 13.11 -10.29 -29.61
C SER A 379 13.26 -11.73 -29.11
N SER A 380 12.16 -12.39 -28.74
CA SER A 380 12.17 -13.74 -28.18
C SER A 380 11.42 -14.71 -29.10
N PRO A 381 11.94 -15.95 -29.26
CA PRO A 381 11.19 -16.98 -29.96
C PRO A 381 9.93 -17.38 -29.18
N PRO A 382 8.89 -17.88 -29.85
CA PRO A 382 7.71 -18.40 -29.18
C PRO A 382 8.11 -19.55 -28.24
N PRO A 383 7.64 -19.53 -26.98
CA PRO A 383 7.97 -20.58 -26.03
C PRO A 383 7.26 -21.90 -26.40
N SER A 384 7.86 -23.04 -26.06
CA SER A 384 7.17 -24.34 -26.05
C SER A 384 7.47 -25.07 -24.73
N ARG A 385 6.44 -25.59 -24.05
CA ARG A 385 6.57 -26.48 -22.88
C ARG A 385 5.22 -27.07 -22.52
N ARG A 386 5.14 -28.40 -22.37
CA ARG A 386 3.92 -29.04 -21.85
C ARG A 386 3.71 -28.75 -20.36
N PRO A 387 2.49 -28.36 -19.94
CA PRO A 387 2.17 -28.26 -18.53
C PRO A 387 2.15 -29.66 -17.89
N PRO A 388 2.49 -29.78 -16.59
CA PRO A 388 2.35 -31.04 -15.88
C PRO A 388 0.87 -31.44 -15.78
N LYS A 389 0.55 -32.72 -15.95
CA LYS A 389 -0.78 -33.25 -15.59
C LYS A 389 -0.89 -33.26 -14.06
N VAL A 390 -1.98 -32.74 -13.52
CA VAL A 390 -2.23 -32.70 -12.08
C VAL A 390 -3.48 -33.51 -11.75
N GLU A 391 -3.43 -34.27 -10.66
CA GLU A 391 -4.62 -34.93 -10.10
C GLU A 391 -5.55 -33.87 -9.49
N VAL A 392 -6.82 -33.91 -9.88
CA VAL A 392 -7.83 -32.98 -9.36
C VAL A 392 -8.26 -33.41 -7.97
N ARG A 393 -8.25 -32.46 -7.01
CA ARG A 393 -8.69 -32.65 -5.62
C ARG A 393 -9.53 -31.46 -5.17
N SER A 394 -10.51 -31.72 -4.30
CA SER A 394 -11.25 -30.65 -3.63
C SER A 394 -10.42 -30.07 -2.49
N VAL A 395 -10.30 -28.74 -2.44
CA VAL A 395 -9.66 -28.00 -1.35
C VAL A 395 -10.66 -26.96 -0.84
N GLU A 396 -10.78 -26.82 0.47
CA GLU A 396 -11.77 -25.94 1.11
C GLU A 396 -11.41 -24.46 0.97
N ALA A 397 -10.13 -24.11 1.17
CA ALA A 397 -9.59 -22.76 1.04
C ALA A 397 -8.08 -22.79 0.72
N PRO A 398 -7.51 -21.74 0.11
CA PRO A 398 -6.09 -21.70 -0.26
C PRO A 398 -5.13 -22.03 0.89
N PHE A 399 -5.40 -21.51 2.10
CA PHE A 399 -4.54 -21.65 3.28
C PHE A 399 -5.17 -22.51 4.39
N ALA A 400 -6.08 -23.42 4.05
CA ALA A 400 -6.62 -24.36 5.02
C ALA A 400 -5.49 -25.11 5.75
N GLY A 401 -5.49 -25.06 7.08
CA GLY A 401 -4.46 -25.67 7.93
C GLY A 401 -3.19 -24.84 8.16
N LEU A 402 -2.98 -23.72 7.45
CA LEU A 402 -1.83 -22.83 7.68
C LEU A 402 -2.00 -22.08 9.01
N LYS A 403 -0.97 -22.10 9.86
CA LYS A 403 -0.98 -21.43 11.17
C LYS A 403 -0.07 -20.21 11.18
N VAL A 404 -0.58 -19.06 11.63
CA VAL A 404 0.17 -17.79 11.64
C VAL A 404 0.15 -17.17 13.02
N ALA A 405 1.33 -16.88 13.58
CA ALA A 405 1.49 -16.01 14.74
C ALA A 405 1.77 -14.58 14.26
N ASP A 406 0.79 -13.70 14.44
CA ASP A 406 0.82 -12.32 13.95
C ASP A 406 1.10 -11.36 15.12
N PHE A 407 2.36 -10.93 15.23
CA PHE A 407 2.84 -9.93 16.18
C PHE A 407 2.84 -8.52 15.59
N SER A 408 2.22 -8.33 14.42
CA SER A 408 2.23 -7.06 13.73
C SER A 408 1.18 -6.08 14.29
N TRP A 409 1.48 -4.80 14.12
CA TRP A 409 0.65 -3.70 14.59
C TRP A 409 0.50 -2.64 13.50
N VAL A 410 -0.54 -1.82 13.61
CA VAL A 410 -0.92 -0.77 12.65
C VAL A 410 -1.45 -1.34 11.32
N GLY A 411 -0.80 -1.04 10.19
CA GLY A 411 -1.39 -1.23 8.86
C GLY A 411 -0.80 -2.42 8.09
N VAL A 412 0.50 -2.34 7.77
CA VAL A 412 1.12 -3.22 6.77
C VAL A 412 1.08 -4.70 7.15
N GLY A 413 1.65 -5.06 8.30
CA GLY A 413 1.62 -6.44 8.78
C GLY A 413 0.18 -6.94 9.00
N PRO A 414 -0.69 -6.17 9.67
CA PRO A 414 -2.06 -6.61 9.89
C PRO A 414 -2.83 -6.92 8.60
N MET A 415 -2.66 -6.12 7.54
CA MET A 415 -3.28 -6.40 6.24
C MET A 415 -2.71 -7.65 5.54
N ILE A 416 -1.41 -7.95 5.68
CA ILE A 416 -0.83 -9.21 5.20
C ILE A 416 -1.45 -10.40 5.94
N GLY A 417 -1.52 -10.32 7.28
CA GLY A 417 -2.16 -11.35 8.10
C GLY A 417 -3.65 -11.53 7.78
N LYS A 418 -4.37 -10.43 7.53
CA LYS A 418 -5.78 -10.44 7.12
C LYS A 418 -5.95 -11.18 5.81
N ALA A 419 -5.13 -10.92 4.80
CA ALA A 419 -5.22 -11.61 3.52
C ALA A 419 -5.08 -13.13 3.69
N LEU A 420 -4.13 -13.61 4.52
CA LEU A 420 -4.02 -15.04 4.82
C LEU A 420 -5.27 -15.58 5.53
N ALA A 421 -5.80 -14.83 6.51
CA ALA A 421 -6.98 -15.20 7.27
C ALA A 421 -8.24 -15.27 6.42
N ASP A 422 -8.48 -14.29 5.54
CA ASP A 422 -9.63 -14.25 4.63
C ASP A 422 -9.54 -15.34 3.53
N HIS A 423 -8.35 -15.90 3.30
CA HIS A 423 -8.09 -17.06 2.45
C HIS A 423 -7.95 -18.39 3.21
N GLY A 424 -8.36 -18.44 4.48
CA GLY A 424 -8.58 -19.69 5.21
C GLY A 424 -7.54 -20.02 6.29
N ALA A 425 -6.45 -19.26 6.41
CA ALA A 425 -5.44 -19.53 7.44
C ALA A 425 -5.99 -19.33 8.86
N THR A 426 -5.42 -20.03 9.84
CA THR A 426 -5.64 -19.73 11.26
C THR A 426 -4.61 -18.69 11.69
N VAL A 427 -5.04 -17.43 11.76
CA VAL A 427 -4.17 -16.31 12.13
C VAL A 427 -4.50 -15.86 13.55
N VAL A 428 -3.53 -15.98 14.45
CA VAL A 428 -3.64 -15.49 15.82
C VAL A 428 -2.89 -14.17 15.92
N ARG A 429 -3.66 -13.08 16.04
CA ARG A 429 -3.14 -11.74 16.31
C ARG A 429 -2.82 -11.60 17.81
N ILE A 430 -1.58 -11.25 18.09
CA ILE A 430 -1.04 -11.14 19.45
C ILE A 430 -0.82 -9.66 19.78
N GLU A 431 -1.55 -9.16 20.77
CA GLU A 431 -1.52 -7.76 21.20
C GLU A 431 -1.16 -7.62 22.68
N SER A 432 -0.76 -6.42 23.11
CA SER A 432 -0.62 -6.12 24.54
C SER A 432 -1.85 -5.36 25.03
N ALA A 433 -2.46 -5.83 26.13
CA ALA A 433 -3.53 -5.08 26.80
C ALA A 433 -3.01 -3.86 27.58
N ASN A 434 -1.71 -3.80 27.87
CA ASN A 434 -1.08 -2.65 28.52
C ASN A 434 -0.68 -1.56 27.51
N ARG A 435 -0.44 -1.95 26.26
CA ARG A 435 -0.16 -1.03 25.15
C ARG A 435 -0.85 -1.56 23.89
N VAL A 436 -2.12 -1.20 23.78
CA VAL A 436 -2.97 -1.55 22.65
C VAL A 436 -2.45 -0.96 21.34
N ASP A 437 -2.78 -1.60 20.22
CA ASP A 437 -2.51 -1.07 18.90
C ASP A 437 -3.06 0.35 18.75
N LEU A 438 -2.28 1.25 18.14
CA LEU A 438 -2.66 2.63 17.89
C LEU A 438 -4.01 2.73 17.16
N LEU A 439 -4.29 1.82 16.22
CA LEU A 439 -5.53 1.85 15.46
C LEU A 439 -6.78 1.62 16.33
N ARG A 440 -6.67 0.90 17.44
CA ARG A 440 -7.77 0.75 18.42
C ARG A 440 -8.18 2.09 19.03
N THR A 441 -7.28 3.07 19.02
CA THR A 441 -7.49 4.41 19.59
C THR A 441 -7.66 5.50 18.53
N ALA A 442 -7.78 5.12 17.26
CA ALA A 442 -7.96 6.04 16.14
C ALA A 442 -9.40 5.99 15.59
N PRO A 443 -9.97 7.13 15.17
CA PRO A 443 -11.28 7.17 14.52
C PRO A 443 -11.24 6.53 13.11
N PRO A 444 -12.41 6.28 12.48
CA PRO A 444 -13.74 6.55 12.99
C PRO A 444 -14.17 5.52 14.03
N PHE A 445 -14.82 6.01 15.08
CA PHE A 445 -15.41 5.16 16.10
C PHE A 445 -16.90 4.97 15.82
N LYS A 446 -17.41 3.78 16.12
CA LYS A 446 -18.84 3.48 16.03
C LYS A 446 -19.64 4.51 16.83
N ASP A 447 -20.65 5.09 16.18
CA ASP A 447 -21.54 6.14 16.70
C ASP A 447 -20.81 7.39 17.23
N ASP A 448 -19.60 7.66 16.71
CA ASP A 448 -18.71 8.74 17.16
C ASP A 448 -18.28 8.62 18.64
N GLU A 449 -18.37 7.42 19.23
CA GLU A 449 -18.01 7.15 20.63
C GLU A 449 -16.65 6.41 20.74
N PRO A 450 -15.60 7.05 21.27
CA PRO A 450 -14.28 6.43 21.42
C PRO A 450 -14.29 5.15 22.25
N GLY A 451 -13.60 4.13 21.77
CA GLY A 451 -13.42 2.87 22.49
C GLY A 451 -12.46 1.93 21.76
N GLN A 452 -11.69 1.16 22.53
CA GLN A 452 -10.65 0.27 22.01
C GLN A 452 -11.16 -0.90 21.14
N ASP A 453 -12.44 -1.24 21.27
CA ASP A 453 -13.16 -2.20 20.42
C ASP A 453 -14.28 -1.51 19.61
N ARG A 454 -14.22 -0.18 19.48
CA ARG A 454 -15.16 0.65 18.70
C ARG A 454 -14.52 1.32 17.49
N SER A 455 -13.23 1.12 17.25
CA SER A 455 -12.52 1.68 16.08
C SER A 455 -12.78 0.81 14.84
N GLN A 456 -13.48 1.36 13.86
CA GLN A 456 -13.65 0.69 12.57
C GLN A 456 -12.32 0.61 11.82
N PHE A 457 -11.40 1.56 12.03
CA PHE A 457 -10.09 1.56 11.41
C PHE A 457 -9.28 0.30 11.77
N MET A 458 -9.22 -0.05 13.06
CA MET A 458 -8.61 -1.32 13.47
C MET A 458 -9.37 -2.50 12.84
N ALA A 459 -10.70 -2.47 12.95
CA ALA A 459 -11.52 -3.61 12.59
C ALA A 459 -11.37 -3.96 11.11
N ASN A 460 -11.34 -2.96 10.23
CA ASN A 460 -11.24 -3.14 8.78
C ASN A 460 -10.01 -3.99 8.38
N PHE A 461 -8.91 -3.89 9.14
CA PHE A 461 -7.62 -4.49 8.84
C PHE A 461 -7.39 -5.86 9.49
N ASN A 462 -8.36 -6.38 10.26
CA ASN A 462 -8.14 -7.56 11.10
C ASN A 462 -9.29 -8.59 11.06
N THR A 463 -10.11 -8.58 10.00
CA THR A 463 -11.15 -9.62 9.79
C THR A 463 -10.56 -11.02 9.75
N SER A 464 -11.39 -12.01 10.07
CA SER A 464 -11.08 -13.44 10.01
C SER A 464 -9.97 -13.91 10.96
N LYS A 465 -9.41 -13.04 11.82
CA LYS A 465 -8.36 -13.38 12.78
C LYS A 465 -8.93 -13.77 14.14
N LEU A 466 -8.20 -14.64 14.84
CA LEU A 466 -8.33 -14.81 16.28
C LEU A 466 -7.47 -13.74 16.97
N GLY A 467 -7.91 -13.26 18.13
CA GLY A 467 -7.25 -12.19 18.87
C GLY A 467 -6.92 -12.62 20.29
N MET A 468 -5.65 -12.48 20.67
CA MET A 468 -5.12 -12.86 21.98
C MET A 468 -4.23 -11.74 22.55
N THR A 469 -4.21 -11.61 23.87
CA THR A 469 -3.29 -10.71 24.57
C THR A 469 -2.08 -11.44 25.13
N ILE A 470 -0.88 -10.88 24.97
CA ILE A 470 0.33 -11.27 25.68
C ILE A 470 1.10 -10.02 26.10
N ASP A 471 1.34 -9.85 27.39
CA ASP A 471 2.29 -8.83 27.87
C ASP A 471 3.73 -9.33 27.78
N LEU A 472 4.43 -8.95 26.71
CA LEU A 472 5.84 -9.29 26.48
C LEU A 472 6.81 -8.66 27.52
N LYS A 473 6.37 -7.69 28.32
CA LYS A 473 7.18 -7.14 29.42
C LYS A 473 7.13 -8.00 30.68
N ASN A 474 6.12 -8.86 30.81
CA ASN A 474 6.08 -9.85 31.87
C ASN A 474 7.18 -10.90 31.61
N PRO A 475 7.98 -11.33 32.59
CA PRO A 475 9.02 -12.36 32.39
C PRO A 475 8.52 -13.68 31.80
N GLU A 476 7.23 -14.02 31.99
CA GLU A 476 6.60 -15.21 31.41
C GLU A 476 5.99 -14.95 30.02
N GLY A 477 5.82 -13.68 29.62
CA GLY A 477 5.24 -13.27 28.35
C GLY A 477 6.03 -13.76 27.14
N PRO A 478 7.36 -13.51 27.05
CA PRO A 478 8.19 -14.04 25.97
C PRO A 478 8.17 -15.57 25.87
N LYS A 479 8.02 -16.29 26.99
CA LYS A 479 7.90 -17.76 26.98
C LYS A 479 6.59 -18.21 26.32
N LEU A 480 5.48 -17.54 26.61
CA LEU A 480 4.20 -17.82 25.96
C LEU A 480 4.20 -17.42 24.48
N ALA A 481 4.77 -16.26 24.15
CA ALA A 481 4.95 -15.82 22.77
C ALA A 481 5.82 -16.79 21.97
N ARG A 482 6.87 -17.36 22.58
CA ARG A 482 7.68 -18.41 21.98
C ARG A 482 6.86 -19.66 21.66
N ARG A 483 5.99 -20.12 22.56
CA ARG A 483 5.07 -21.24 22.30
C ARG A 483 4.14 -20.97 21.11
N MET A 484 3.63 -19.73 20.99
CA MET A 484 2.84 -19.33 19.82
C MET A 484 3.66 -19.37 18.52
N ALA A 485 4.90 -18.89 18.56
CA ALA A 485 5.80 -18.96 17.40
C ALA A 485 6.16 -20.41 17.02
N ASP A 486 6.37 -21.29 18.02
CA ASP A 486 6.64 -22.71 17.82
C ASP A 486 5.44 -23.46 17.23
N TRP A 487 4.20 -23.06 17.58
CA TRP A 487 2.97 -23.58 16.98
C TRP A 487 2.77 -23.15 15.51
N ALA A 488 3.28 -21.98 15.15
CA ALA A 488 3.00 -21.36 13.85
C ALA A 488 3.91 -21.86 12.72
N ASP A 489 3.35 -21.91 11.52
CA ASP A 489 4.06 -22.10 10.25
C ASP A 489 4.71 -20.81 9.75
N VAL A 490 4.04 -19.69 10.03
CA VAL A 490 4.46 -18.34 9.68
C VAL A 490 4.50 -17.47 10.91
N VAL A 491 5.62 -16.78 11.12
CA VAL A 491 5.71 -15.68 12.09
C VAL A 491 5.73 -14.37 11.31
N LEU A 492 4.76 -13.50 11.61
CA LEU A 492 4.64 -12.18 11.00
C LEU A 492 4.85 -11.11 12.06
N GLU A 493 5.73 -10.15 11.81
CA GLU A 493 6.00 -9.07 12.74
C GLU A 493 6.29 -7.73 12.04
N SER A 494 6.00 -6.62 12.73
CA SER A 494 6.22 -5.28 12.21
C SER A 494 6.79 -4.30 13.25
N TYR A 495 7.62 -4.80 14.17
CA TYR A 495 8.33 -3.98 15.14
C TYR A 495 9.56 -3.30 14.54
N SER A 496 10.03 -2.26 15.21
CA SER A 496 11.33 -1.67 14.89
C SER A 496 12.44 -2.73 15.02
N PRO A 497 13.42 -2.78 14.10
CA PRO A 497 14.48 -3.78 14.10
C PRO A 497 15.15 -3.96 15.46
N GLY A 498 15.35 -5.22 15.83
CA GLY A 498 15.92 -5.63 17.12
C GLY A 498 14.92 -5.74 18.28
N THR A 499 13.66 -5.32 18.13
CA THR A 499 12.64 -5.48 19.18
C THR A 499 12.34 -6.95 19.46
N MET A 500 12.08 -7.74 18.42
CA MET A 500 11.82 -9.19 18.57
C MET A 500 13.02 -9.94 19.16
N ALA A 501 14.25 -9.55 18.81
CA ALA A 501 15.47 -10.13 19.36
C ALA A 501 15.58 -9.93 20.88
N ARG A 502 15.14 -8.79 21.43
CA ARG A 502 15.13 -8.55 22.89
C ARG A 502 14.20 -9.50 23.64
N PHE A 503 13.20 -10.05 22.96
CA PHE A 503 12.27 -11.04 23.51
C PHE A 503 12.68 -12.49 23.15
N GLY A 504 13.78 -12.70 22.43
CA GLY A 504 14.20 -14.03 21.96
C GLY A 504 13.27 -14.62 20.89
N LEU A 505 12.67 -13.75 20.07
CA LEU A 505 11.71 -14.08 19.00
C LEU A 505 12.21 -13.62 17.62
N ASP A 506 13.50 -13.34 17.47
CA ASP A 506 14.14 -13.07 16.19
C ASP A 506 14.31 -14.33 15.35
N TRP A 507 14.58 -14.14 14.05
CA TRP A 507 14.73 -15.21 13.08
C TRP A 507 15.77 -16.26 13.51
N GLU A 508 16.96 -15.81 13.90
CA GLU A 508 18.07 -16.69 14.30
C GLU A 508 17.66 -17.60 15.46
N THR A 509 16.92 -17.06 16.43
CA THR A 509 16.45 -17.78 17.61
C THR A 509 15.28 -18.73 17.31
N LEU A 510 14.35 -18.34 16.43
CA LEU A 510 13.15 -19.12 16.10
C LEU A 510 13.42 -20.21 15.06
N ALA A 511 14.30 -19.95 14.09
CA ALA A 511 14.67 -20.89 13.03
C ALA A 511 15.68 -21.95 13.50
N ALA A 512 16.30 -21.77 14.68
CA ALA A 512 17.21 -22.75 15.24
C ALA A 512 16.52 -24.11 15.42
N GLY A 513 16.91 -25.10 14.61
CA GLY A 513 16.30 -26.43 14.59
C GLY A 513 14.95 -26.51 13.87
N ARG A 514 14.49 -25.42 13.24
CA ARG A 514 13.26 -25.32 12.44
C ARG A 514 13.56 -24.84 11.03
N ASP A 515 14.02 -25.76 10.18
CA ASP A 515 14.36 -25.44 8.79
C ASP A 515 13.15 -25.04 7.95
N ASP A 516 11.94 -25.36 8.39
CA ASP A 516 10.68 -25.15 7.68
C ASP A 516 9.99 -23.81 8.00
N LEU A 517 10.44 -23.07 9.03
CA LEU A 517 9.80 -21.81 9.44
C LEU A 517 9.88 -20.74 8.35
N VAL A 518 8.76 -20.08 8.08
CA VAL A 518 8.75 -18.82 7.30
C VAL A 518 8.52 -17.66 8.25
N MET A 519 9.37 -16.64 8.18
CA MET A 519 9.19 -15.43 8.98
C MET A 519 9.25 -14.19 8.08
N LEU A 520 8.26 -13.32 8.21
CA LEU A 520 8.22 -12.02 7.55
C LEU A 520 8.31 -10.91 8.59
N SER A 521 9.33 -10.09 8.42
CA SER A 521 9.58 -8.88 9.18
C SER A 521 9.38 -7.68 8.28
N THR A 522 8.46 -6.78 8.62
CA THR A 522 8.25 -5.53 7.88
C THR A 522 8.55 -4.31 8.73
N SER A 523 9.37 -3.41 8.21
CA SER A 523 9.71 -2.16 8.87
C SER A 523 9.84 -1.05 7.83
N MET A 524 9.93 0.21 8.29
CA MET A 524 9.96 1.33 7.35
C MET A 524 11.15 1.27 6.40
N ARG A 525 12.35 1.12 6.97
CA ARG A 525 13.65 1.19 6.26
C ARG A 525 14.38 -0.16 6.18
N GLY A 526 13.70 -1.26 6.49
CA GLY A 526 14.26 -2.62 6.48
C GLY A 526 15.03 -2.98 7.76
N GLN A 527 15.48 -4.23 7.85
CA GLN A 527 16.09 -4.81 9.07
C GLN A 527 17.61 -4.58 9.16
N THR A 528 18.23 -4.03 8.10
CA THR A 528 19.68 -3.77 8.01
C THR A 528 19.97 -2.33 7.58
N GLY A 529 21.23 -1.89 7.68
CA GLY A 529 21.66 -0.53 7.32
C GLY A 529 21.68 0.43 8.51
N ARG A 530 22.22 1.64 8.29
CA ARG A 530 22.43 2.66 9.34
C ARG A 530 21.13 3.27 9.88
N GLU A 531 20.08 3.34 9.07
CA GLU A 531 18.78 3.89 9.45
C GLU A 531 17.73 2.80 9.75
N ARG A 532 18.14 1.55 9.94
CA ARG A 532 17.21 0.45 10.30
C ARG A 532 16.35 0.76 11.52
N GLY A 533 16.85 1.57 12.46
CA GLY A 533 16.12 1.99 13.66
C GLY A 533 15.01 3.02 13.42
N TYR A 534 14.89 3.54 12.19
CA TYR A 534 13.87 4.52 11.84
C TYR A 534 12.45 3.97 12.05
N SER A 535 11.62 4.75 12.76
CA SER A 535 10.21 4.45 12.99
C SER A 535 9.35 5.54 12.36
N GLY A 536 8.27 5.12 11.72
CA GLY A 536 7.36 6.00 11.01
C GLY A 536 6.10 5.25 10.61
N PHE A 537 5.19 5.99 9.97
CA PHE A 537 3.95 5.46 9.39
C PHE A 537 3.95 5.72 7.88
N GLY A 538 2.97 5.19 7.15
CA GLY A 538 2.96 5.33 5.70
C GLY A 538 2.95 6.77 5.16
N GLY A 539 2.59 7.77 5.98
CA GLY A 539 2.73 9.19 5.60
C GLY A 539 4.20 9.63 5.53
N GLN A 540 4.99 9.26 6.54
CA GLN A 540 6.46 9.41 6.55
C GLN A 540 7.10 8.55 5.45
N GLY A 541 6.58 7.33 5.26
CA GLY A 541 6.97 6.44 4.18
C GLY A 541 6.82 7.10 2.81
N ALA A 542 5.70 7.77 2.55
CA ALA A 542 5.46 8.49 1.31
C ALA A 542 6.44 9.66 1.10
N CYS A 543 6.85 10.36 2.16
CA CYS A 543 7.88 11.40 2.10
C CYS A 543 9.22 10.82 1.65
N ILE A 544 9.66 9.78 2.35
CA ILE A 544 10.97 9.18 2.13
C ILE A 544 11.03 8.40 0.82
N ALA A 545 9.93 7.78 0.40
CA ALA A 545 9.84 7.06 -0.88
C ALA A 545 9.71 8.00 -2.09
N GLY A 546 9.67 9.32 -1.89
CA GLY A 546 9.58 10.32 -2.95
C GLY A 546 8.17 10.60 -3.51
N LEU A 547 7.16 9.82 -3.07
CA LEU A 547 5.76 9.98 -3.49
C LEU A 547 5.17 11.32 -3.03
N PHE A 548 5.54 11.79 -1.84
CA PHE A 548 4.99 13.02 -1.26
C PHE A 548 5.31 14.25 -2.11
N ASN A 549 6.52 14.32 -2.67
CA ASN A 549 6.95 15.46 -3.47
C ASN A 549 6.15 15.61 -4.79
N LEU A 550 5.50 14.54 -5.26
CA LEU A 550 4.79 14.49 -6.55
C LEU A 550 3.35 15.01 -6.48
N VAL A 551 2.78 15.10 -5.28
CA VAL A 551 1.37 15.48 -5.06
C VAL A 551 1.26 16.93 -4.63
N GLY A 552 0.42 17.70 -5.31
CA GLY A 552 0.10 19.09 -4.97
C GLY A 552 0.13 20.02 -6.19
N TRP A 553 -0.06 21.31 -5.96
CA TRP A 553 0.08 22.34 -7.00
C TRP A 553 1.55 22.74 -7.21
N PRO A 554 1.96 23.06 -8.45
CA PRO A 554 3.35 23.42 -8.77
C PRO A 554 3.79 24.75 -8.14
N ASP A 555 2.86 25.66 -7.82
CA ASP A 555 3.14 27.00 -7.31
C ASP A 555 3.36 27.06 -5.79
N ARG A 556 3.46 25.91 -5.11
CA ARG A 556 3.58 25.80 -3.65
C ARG A 556 4.30 24.54 -3.20
N GLN A 557 4.50 24.41 -1.88
CA GLN A 557 5.04 23.21 -1.26
C GLN A 557 4.15 21.97 -1.52
N PRO A 558 4.72 20.76 -1.51
CA PRO A 558 3.95 19.54 -1.71
C PRO A 558 2.88 19.35 -0.63
N SER A 559 1.68 18.96 -1.04
CA SER A 559 0.61 18.57 -0.11
C SER A 559 0.73 17.11 0.31
N GLY A 560 1.40 16.30 -0.51
CA GLY A 560 1.53 14.86 -0.33
C GLY A 560 0.24 14.08 -0.61
N PRO A 561 0.34 12.74 -0.71
CA PRO A 561 -0.83 11.88 -0.78
C PRO A 561 -1.62 11.94 0.52
N TRP A 562 -2.93 11.71 0.43
CA TRP A 562 -3.74 11.60 1.62
C TRP A 562 -3.41 10.31 2.41
N GLY A 563 -3.41 10.43 3.73
CA GLY A 563 -3.27 9.28 4.64
C GLY A 563 -1.88 8.62 4.64
N ALA A 564 -1.86 7.35 5.07
CA ALA A 564 -0.64 6.55 5.17
C ALA A 564 -0.39 5.76 3.87
N TYR A 565 -0.23 6.45 2.74
CA TYR A 565 -0.31 5.86 1.40
C TYR A 565 0.57 4.62 1.16
N THR A 566 1.83 4.60 1.63
CA THR A 566 2.69 3.43 1.44
C THR A 566 2.22 2.18 2.21
N ASP A 567 1.41 2.35 3.26
CA ASP A 567 0.84 1.22 4.01
C ASP A 567 -0.11 0.39 3.14
N PHE A 568 -0.58 0.94 2.02
CA PHE A 568 -1.45 0.25 1.05
C PHE A 568 -0.67 -0.26 -0.17
N ILE A 569 0.61 0.09 -0.32
CA ILE A 569 1.49 -0.49 -1.33
C ILE A 569 2.13 -1.77 -0.80
N SER A 570 2.77 -1.68 0.37
CA SER A 570 3.61 -2.75 0.91
C SER A 570 2.89 -4.10 1.16
N PRO A 571 1.63 -4.17 1.63
CA PRO A 571 0.96 -5.45 1.87
C PRO A 571 0.87 -6.32 0.63
N ARG A 572 0.63 -5.73 -0.54
CA ARG A 572 0.46 -6.47 -1.80
C ARG A 572 1.77 -7.16 -2.22
N PHE A 573 2.90 -6.46 -2.07
CA PHE A 573 4.22 -7.05 -2.22
C PHE A 573 4.52 -8.11 -1.14
N GLY A 574 4.16 -7.82 0.11
CA GLY A 574 4.32 -8.72 1.25
C GLY A 574 3.60 -10.05 1.07
N ILE A 575 2.34 -10.02 0.62
CA ILE A 575 1.55 -11.23 0.29
C ILE A 575 2.22 -11.99 -0.85
N SER A 576 2.59 -11.31 -1.94
CA SER A 576 3.23 -11.93 -3.10
C SER A 576 4.49 -12.72 -2.71
N VAL A 577 5.39 -12.11 -1.93
CA VAL A 577 6.66 -12.75 -1.54
C VAL A 577 6.46 -13.81 -0.45
N LEU A 578 5.56 -13.60 0.49
CA LEU A 578 5.29 -14.54 1.57
C LEU A 578 4.69 -15.84 1.04
N VAL A 579 3.70 -15.75 0.15
CA VAL A 579 3.08 -16.93 -0.43
C VAL A 579 4.05 -17.65 -1.38
N ALA A 580 4.88 -16.91 -2.12
CA ALA A 580 5.93 -17.52 -2.93
C ALA A 580 6.96 -18.26 -2.05
N ALA A 581 7.30 -17.75 -0.87
CA ALA A 581 8.12 -18.45 0.11
C ALA A 581 7.44 -19.72 0.67
N LEU A 582 6.13 -19.71 0.86
CA LEU A 582 5.36 -20.90 1.23
C LEU A 582 5.34 -21.96 0.12
N MET A 583 5.24 -21.55 -1.15
CA MET A 583 5.40 -22.46 -2.30
C MET A 583 6.81 -23.07 -2.31
N HIS A 584 7.85 -22.27 -2.06
CA HIS A 584 9.22 -22.78 -1.91
C HIS A 584 9.31 -23.83 -0.79
N ARG A 585 8.79 -23.52 0.41
CA ARG A 585 8.74 -24.44 1.55
C ARG A 585 8.03 -25.74 1.19
N ARG A 586 6.91 -25.69 0.49
CA ARG A 586 6.18 -26.90 0.09
C ARG A 586 7.01 -27.81 -0.83
N ARG A 587 7.78 -27.23 -1.75
CA ARG A 587 8.61 -27.98 -2.69
C ARG A 587 9.88 -28.55 -2.07
N THR A 588 10.46 -27.88 -1.08
CA THR A 588 11.80 -28.22 -0.56
C THR A 588 11.83 -28.68 0.89
N GLY A 589 10.75 -28.45 1.64
CA GLY A 589 10.72 -28.55 3.10
C GLY A 589 11.39 -27.38 3.83
N LEU A 590 11.97 -26.41 3.11
CA LEU A 590 12.75 -25.31 3.69
C LEU A 590 11.97 -24.00 3.69
N GLY A 591 11.74 -23.42 4.86
CA GLY A 591 11.26 -22.06 5.05
C GLY A 591 12.40 -21.05 4.99
N GLN A 592 12.08 -19.77 5.16
CA GLN A 592 13.06 -18.68 5.04
C GLN A 592 12.61 -17.39 5.74
N TYR A 593 13.57 -16.49 5.91
CA TYR A 593 13.35 -15.13 6.40
C TYR A 593 13.09 -14.16 5.26
N ILE A 594 12.16 -13.24 5.46
CA ILE A 594 11.77 -12.18 4.55
C ILE A 594 11.88 -10.83 5.28
N ASP A 595 12.78 -9.97 4.82
CA ASP A 595 12.88 -8.56 5.22
C ASP A 595 12.19 -7.68 4.18
N LEU A 596 11.03 -7.13 4.55
CA LEU A 596 10.17 -6.28 3.71
C LEU A 596 10.27 -4.81 4.15
N ALA A 597 11.13 -4.04 3.50
CA ALA A 597 11.22 -2.60 3.72
C ALA A 597 10.08 -1.87 2.98
N GLN A 598 9.26 -1.15 3.73
CA GLN A 598 8.05 -0.52 3.19
C GLN A 598 8.38 0.61 2.20
N ILE A 599 9.46 1.37 2.45
CA ILE A 599 9.92 2.43 1.54
C ILE A 599 10.39 1.86 0.20
N GLU A 600 11.09 0.72 0.20
CA GLU A 600 11.54 0.05 -1.04
C GLU A 600 10.35 -0.34 -1.92
N CYS A 601 9.24 -0.78 -1.31
CA CYS A 601 7.98 -1.03 -2.01
C CYS A 601 7.37 0.26 -2.61
N GLY A 602 7.38 1.36 -1.85
CA GLY A 602 6.87 2.66 -2.31
C GLY A 602 7.65 3.21 -3.51
N ILE A 603 8.97 3.05 -3.50
CA ILE A 603 9.84 3.51 -4.60
C ILE A 603 9.50 2.79 -5.93
N ARG A 604 9.06 1.52 -5.89
CA ARG A 604 8.60 0.81 -7.10
C ARG A 604 7.49 1.55 -7.86
N PHE A 605 6.66 2.32 -7.16
CA PHE A 605 5.52 3.03 -7.77
C PHE A 605 5.92 4.30 -8.54
N ILE A 606 7.19 4.69 -8.47
CA ILE A 606 7.74 5.85 -9.16
C ILE A 606 9.01 5.52 -9.96
N GLU A 607 9.31 4.22 -10.17
CA GLU A 607 10.48 3.77 -10.92
C GLU A 607 10.62 4.42 -12.32
N PRO A 608 9.55 4.67 -13.11
CA PRO A 608 9.71 5.37 -14.39
C PRO A 608 10.29 6.79 -14.25
N LEU A 609 10.01 7.48 -13.15
CA LEU A 609 10.57 8.81 -12.86
C LEU A 609 12.04 8.74 -12.43
N ILE A 610 12.44 7.64 -11.78
CA ILE A 610 13.85 7.36 -11.45
C ILE A 610 14.65 7.16 -12.72
N LEU A 611 14.11 6.36 -13.65
CA LEU A 611 14.70 6.15 -14.96
C LEU A 611 14.79 7.46 -15.75
N ASP A 612 13.77 8.31 -15.71
CA ASP A 612 13.77 9.63 -16.38
C ASP A 612 14.88 10.54 -15.86
N TYR A 613 15.02 10.64 -14.54
CA TYR A 613 16.10 11.42 -13.95
C TYR A 613 17.48 10.86 -14.29
N ALA A 614 17.68 9.54 -14.19
CA ALA A 614 18.96 8.91 -14.52
C ALA A 614 19.36 9.11 -15.99
N ALA A 615 18.39 9.10 -16.91
CA ALA A 615 18.62 9.27 -18.33
C ALA A 615 18.81 10.73 -18.75
N THR A 616 18.06 11.67 -18.13
CA THR A 616 17.91 13.04 -18.65
C THR A 616 18.31 14.14 -17.67
N GLY A 617 18.50 13.82 -16.39
CA GLY A 617 18.70 14.79 -15.31
C GLY A 617 17.45 15.58 -14.93
N ARG A 618 16.28 15.31 -15.55
CA ARG A 618 15.03 16.01 -15.23
C ARG A 618 14.48 15.56 -13.88
N VAL A 619 14.32 16.50 -12.97
CA VAL A 619 13.72 16.25 -11.66
C VAL A 619 12.20 16.36 -11.78
N ALA A 620 11.50 15.26 -11.53
CA ALA A 620 10.04 15.22 -11.55
C ALA A 620 9.43 16.29 -10.61
N GLN A 621 8.42 17.00 -11.11
CA GLN A 621 7.72 18.07 -10.40
C GLN A 621 6.25 17.72 -10.18
N ARG A 622 5.61 18.43 -9.25
CA ARG A 622 4.15 18.42 -9.08
C ARG A 622 3.48 18.99 -10.32
N LEU A 623 2.41 18.33 -10.78
CA LEU A 623 1.68 18.76 -11.98
C LEU A 623 0.32 19.39 -11.66
N GLY A 624 -0.12 19.39 -10.40
CA GLY A 624 -1.50 19.71 -10.07
C GLY A 624 -2.44 18.78 -10.82
N GLN A 625 -3.22 19.35 -11.74
CA GLN A 625 -4.13 18.60 -12.63
C GLN A 625 -3.61 18.44 -14.06
N ALA A 626 -2.43 18.96 -14.39
CA ALA A 626 -1.87 18.80 -15.72
C ALA A 626 -1.47 17.34 -15.98
N SER A 627 -1.53 16.93 -17.24
CA SER A 627 -1.05 15.63 -17.69
C SER A 627 -0.14 15.80 -18.91
N PRO A 628 0.99 15.05 -18.99
CA PRO A 628 1.85 15.08 -20.16
C PRO A 628 1.27 14.35 -21.37
N SER A 629 0.24 13.52 -21.18
CA SER A 629 -0.30 12.62 -22.23
C SER A 629 -1.82 12.66 -22.39
N LEU A 630 -2.54 13.44 -21.57
CA LEU A 630 -4.00 13.56 -21.64
C LEU A 630 -4.41 15.02 -21.81
N ASP A 631 -5.33 15.28 -22.74
CA ASP A 631 -5.86 16.62 -23.01
C ASP A 631 -7.25 16.56 -23.68
N PRO A 632 -8.31 17.18 -23.12
CA PRO A 632 -8.32 17.81 -21.80
C PRO A 632 -8.13 16.80 -20.67
N HIS A 633 -7.51 17.26 -19.58
CA HIS A 633 -7.31 16.51 -18.34
C HIS A 633 -7.46 17.43 -17.14
N GLY A 634 -8.36 17.08 -16.22
CA GLY A 634 -8.48 17.81 -14.96
C GLY A 634 -9.73 17.47 -14.15
N VAL A 635 -9.95 18.27 -13.10
CA VAL A 635 -11.12 18.18 -12.23
C VAL A 635 -11.96 19.45 -12.39
N PHE A 636 -13.19 19.28 -12.87
CA PHE A 636 -14.08 20.36 -13.26
C PHE A 636 -15.21 20.53 -12.25
N GLY A 637 -15.46 21.76 -11.81
CA GLY A 637 -16.51 22.08 -10.83
C GLY A 637 -17.91 21.84 -11.38
N CYS A 638 -18.77 21.26 -10.55
CA CYS A 638 -20.17 20.99 -10.85
C CYS A 638 -21.10 21.77 -9.90
N ALA A 639 -22.41 21.64 -10.08
CA ALA A 639 -23.38 22.18 -9.15
C ALA A 639 -23.20 21.56 -7.74
N GLY A 640 -23.30 22.41 -6.71
CA GLY A 640 -23.15 22.02 -5.31
C GLY A 640 -21.77 22.29 -4.73
N ALA A 641 -21.68 22.30 -3.40
CA ALA A 641 -20.44 22.59 -2.68
C ALA A 641 -19.45 21.44 -2.83
N GLN A 642 -18.23 21.74 -3.29
CA GLN A 642 -17.11 20.78 -3.40
C GLN A 642 -17.51 19.52 -4.19
N ARG A 643 -18.26 19.68 -5.28
CA ARG A 643 -18.65 18.62 -6.21
C ARG A 643 -17.92 18.83 -7.54
N TYR A 644 -17.36 17.74 -8.06
CA TYR A 644 -16.52 17.79 -9.23
C TYR A 644 -16.65 16.53 -10.09
N VAL A 645 -16.33 16.67 -11.38
CA VAL A 645 -16.09 15.56 -12.30
C VAL A 645 -14.64 15.57 -12.75
N ALA A 646 -13.96 14.43 -12.62
CA ALA A 646 -12.66 14.19 -13.21
C ALA A 646 -12.83 13.73 -14.66
N VAL A 647 -12.08 14.32 -15.58
CA VAL A 647 -12.08 13.98 -17.02
C VAL A 647 -10.63 13.78 -17.48
N GLY A 648 -10.39 12.76 -18.30
CA GLY A 648 -9.10 12.54 -18.95
C GLY A 648 -9.29 12.00 -20.36
N VAL A 649 -8.95 12.79 -21.37
CA VAL A 649 -9.05 12.43 -22.79
C VAL A 649 -7.68 12.05 -23.31
N GLU A 650 -7.58 10.85 -23.89
CA GLU A 650 -6.35 10.28 -24.40
C GLU A 650 -6.38 10.11 -25.92
N THR A 651 -7.51 9.66 -26.47
CA THR A 651 -7.59 9.31 -27.89
C THR A 651 -8.25 10.39 -28.76
N ALA A 652 -7.95 10.37 -30.06
CA ALA A 652 -8.61 11.25 -31.02
C ALA A 652 -10.12 11.03 -31.11
N VAL A 653 -10.57 9.78 -30.92
CA VAL A 653 -12.00 9.42 -30.90
C VAL A 653 -12.68 10.04 -29.68
N GLU A 654 -12.10 9.91 -28.49
CA GLU A 654 -12.60 10.54 -27.27
C GLU A 654 -12.68 12.06 -27.41
N ARG A 655 -11.65 12.68 -28.00
CA ARG A 655 -11.63 14.13 -28.25
C ARG A 655 -12.74 14.57 -29.19
N GLN A 656 -12.99 13.81 -30.26
CA GLN A 656 -14.07 14.10 -31.20
C GLN A 656 -15.45 13.94 -30.53
N SER A 657 -15.66 12.88 -29.76
CA SER A 657 -16.88 12.66 -28.98
C SER A 657 -17.13 13.79 -27.99
N LEU A 658 -16.07 14.22 -27.27
CA LEU A 658 -16.16 15.33 -26.34
C LEU A 658 -16.55 16.62 -27.04
N ALA A 659 -15.87 16.97 -28.14
CA ALA A 659 -16.16 18.18 -28.90
C ALA A 659 -17.61 18.20 -29.40
N GLY A 660 -18.13 17.06 -29.88
CA GLY A 660 -19.53 16.92 -30.29
C GLY A 660 -20.53 17.10 -29.14
N LEU A 661 -20.20 16.63 -27.94
CA LEU A 661 -21.04 16.81 -26.75
C LEU A 661 -21.04 18.26 -26.24
N LEU A 662 -19.89 18.92 -26.27
CA LEU A 662 -19.73 20.28 -25.76
C LEU A 662 -20.41 21.32 -26.64
N ASP A 663 -20.50 21.07 -27.96
CA ASP A 663 -21.12 21.96 -28.95
C ASP A 663 -20.54 23.38 -28.89
N GLY A 664 -19.21 23.47 -28.92
CA GLY A 664 -18.47 24.75 -28.89
C GLY A 664 -18.32 25.41 -27.52
N ARG A 665 -18.84 24.81 -26.43
CA ARG A 665 -18.60 25.29 -25.05
C ARG A 665 -17.28 24.77 -24.50
N GLU A 666 -16.68 25.53 -23.58
CA GLU A 666 -15.58 25.04 -22.77
C GLU A 666 -16.06 23.96 -21.79
N LEU A 667 -15.24 22.94 -21.54
CA LEU A 667 -15.59 21.81 -20.65
C LEU A 667 -15.92 22.29 -19.23
N ALA A 668 -15.16 23.26 -18.71
CA ALA A 668 -15.41 23.82 -17.39
C ALA A 668 -16.80 24.49 -17.30
N ASP A 669 -17.16 25.28 -18.30
CA ASP A 669 -18.46 25.96 -18.36
C ASP A 669 -19.60 24.98 -18.57
N TRP A 670 -19.37 23.92 -19.35
CA TRP A 670 -20.35 22.85 -19.55
C TRP A 670 -20.63 22.08 -18.25
N CYS A 671 -19.63 21.89 -17.39
CA CYS A 671 -19.79 21.27 -16.07
C CYS A 671 -20.41 22.21 -15.03
N ALA A 672 -20.10 23.51 -15.10
CA ALA A 672 -20.49 24.54 -14.13
C ALA A 672 -22.00 24.77 -14.10
N GLY A 673 -22.72 24.02 -13.27
CA GLY A 673 -24.19 24.11 -13.12
C GLY A 673 -24.92 22.78 -13.31
N ARG A 674 -24.21 21.71 -13.66
CA ARG A 674 -24.76 20.36 -13.79
C ARG A 674 -24.53 19.54 -12.52
N ASP A 675 -25.41 18.59 -12.23
CA ASP A 675 -25.09 17.58 -11.22
C ASP A 675 -23.87 16.76 -11.65
N ALA A 676 -22.99 16.43 -10.70
CA ALA A 676 -21.73 15.75 -11.00
C ALA A 676 -21.95 14.33 -11.55
N PHE A 677 -22.92 13.58 -11.02
CA PHE A 677 -23.19 12.21 -11.46
C PHE A 677 -23.79 12.21 -12.87
N ASP A 678 -24.72 13.12 -13.15
CA ASP A 678 -25.31 13.28 -14.48
C ASP A 678 -24.25 13.69 -15.52
N ALA A 679 -23.41 14.67 -15.19
CA ALA A 679 -22.34 15.14 -16.06
C ALA A 679 -21.35 14.01 -16.39
N ALA A 680 -20.90 13.27 -15.37
CA ALA A 680 -19.99 12.14 -15.55
C ALA A 680 -20.62 11.01 -16.37
N ALA A 681 -21.90 10.68 -16.14
CA ALA A 681 -22.62 9.67 -16.89
C ALA A 681 -22.77 10.04 -18.37
N GLU A 682 -23.09 11.30 -18.68
CA GLU A 682 -23.23 11.76 -20.05
C GLU A 682 -21.89 11.74 -20.82
N LEU A 683 -20.80 12.17 -20.18
CA LEU A 683 -19.44 12.09 -20.75
C LEU A 683 -19.07 10.64 -21.06
N ARG A 684 -19.27 9.71 -20.11
CA ARG A 684 -19.00 8.28 -20.34
C ARG A 684 -19.85 7.70 -21.46
N ARG A 685 -21.12 8.11 -21.59
CA ARG A 685 -22.04 7.62 -22.62
C ARG A 685 -21.54 7.90 -24.04
N VAL A 686 -20.80 8.99 -24.24
CA VAL A 686 -20.19 9.33 -25.54
C VAL A 686 -18.77 8.77 -25.69
N GLY A 687 -18.30 7.96 -24.74
CA GLY A 687 -16.99 7.30 -24.78
C GLY A 687 -15.87 8.10 -24.12
N VAL A 688 -16.14 9.23 -23.48
CA VAL A 688 -15.12 10.04 -22.80
C VAL A 688 -14.86 9.49 -21.39
N PRO A 689 -13.60 9.17 -21.02
CA PRO A 689 -13.29 8.79 -19.64
C PRO A 689 -13.62 9.93 -18.67
N ALA A 690 -14.62 9.70 -17.82
CA ALA A 690 -15.06 10.66 -16.83
C ALA A 690 -15.68 9.97 -15.61
N TYR A 691 -15.39 10.50 -14.42
CA TYR A 691 -16.03 10.03 -13.19
C TYR A 691 -16.25 11.16 -12.20
N VAL A 692 -17.24 11.01 -11.32
CA VAL A 692 -17.41 11.92 -10.18
C VAL A 692 -16.17 11.81 -9.30
N VAL A 693 -15.71 12.92 -8.73
CA VAL A 693 -14.75 12.85 -7.63
C VAL A 693 -15.50 12.35 -6.39
N MET A 694 -15.49 11.02 -6.21
CA MET A 694 -16.28 10.34 -5.20
C MET A 694 -15.85 10.76 -3.80
N ARG A 695 -16.83 10.93 -2.92
CA ARG A 695 -16.62 11.03 -1.47
C ARG A 695 -16.78 9.64 -0.85
N PRO A 696 -16.22 9.39 0.35
CA PRO A 696 -16.40 8.11 1.01
C PRO A 696 -17.87 7.66 1.15
N SER A 697 -18.79 8.58 1.42
CA SER A 697 -20.23 8.33 1.44
C SER A 697 -20.80 7.91 0.09
N ASP A 698 -20.37 8.56 -1.01
CA ASP A 698 -20.85 8.24 -2.36
C ASP A 698 -20.44 6.80 -2.77
N LEU A 699 -19.33 6.26 -2.23
CA LEU A 699 -18.86 4.91 -2.57
C LEU A 699 -19.86 3.80 -2.20
N TYR A 700 -20.64 3.98 -1.14
CA TYR A 700 -21.67 3.02 -0.73
C TYR A 700 -22.86 2.96 -1.69
N GLU A 701 -23.02 3.98 -2.52
CA GLU A 701 -24.06 4.08 -3.54
C GLU A 701 -23.51 3.84 -4.96
N ASP A 702 -22.20 3.57 -5.09
CA ASP A 702 -21.56 3.35 -6.37
C ASP A 702 -22.08 2.05 -7.03
N PRO A 703 -22.66 2.13 -8.24
CA PRO A 703 -23.34 0.98 -8.83
C PRO A 703 -22.37 -0.16 -9.18
N GLN A 704 -21.09 0.14 -9.41
CA GLN A 704 -20.09 -0.89 -9.70
C GLN A 704 -19.59 -1.56 -8.43
N LEU A 705 -19.31 -0.80 -7.36
CA LEU A 705 -18.93 -1.38 -6.06
C LEU A 705 -20.08 -2.23 -5.48
N ILE A 706 -21.34 -1.79 -5.64
CA ILE A 706 -22.53 -2.57 -5.28
C ILE A 706 -22.59 -3.88 -6.08
N HIS A 707 -22.45 -3.82 -7.41
CA HIS A 707 -22.46 -5.02 -8.27
C HIS A 707 -21.39 -6.03 -7.85
N ARG A 708 -20.21 -5.53 -7.46
CA ARG A 708 -19.09 -6.36 -6.99
C ARG A 708 -19.26 -6.87 -5.56
N GLY A 709 -20.27 -6.39 -4.81
CA GLY A 709 -20.44 -6.69 -3.39
C GLY A 709 -19.24 -6.23 -2.56
N PHE A 710 -18.63 -5.09 -2.92
CA PHE A 710 -17.35 -4.68 -2.34
C PHE A 710 -17.41 -4.40 -0.84
N PHE A 711 -18.49 -3.79 -0.34
CA PHE A 711 -18.67 -3.57 1.11
C PHE A 711 -19.43 -4.73 1.72
N GLU A 712 -18.79 -5.47 2.62
CA GLU A 712 -19.40 -6.58 3.36
C GLU A 712 -19.76 -6.14 4.78
N THR A 713 -20.99 -6.40 5.22
CA THR A 713 -21.40 -6.10 6.60
C THR A 713 -21.20 -7.31 7.49
N LEU A 714 -20.46 -7.13 8.59
CA LEU A 714 -20.25 -8.16 9.61
C LEU A 714 -20.81 -7.68 10.95
N ASP A 715 -21.25 -8.61 11.79
CA ASP A 715 -21.77 -8.31 13.12
C ASP A 715 -20.65 -8.34 14.15
N HIS A 716 -20.03 -7.20 14.41
CA HIS A 716 -18.93 -7.07 15.36
C HIS A 716 -19.46 -7.05 16.81
N PRO A 717 -18.89 -7.83 17.76
CA PRO A 717 -19.45 -7.99 19.12
C PRO A 717 -19.73 -6.69 19.88
N VAL A 718 -18.99 -5.62 19.59
CA VAL A 718 -19.13 -4.30 20.25
C VAL A 718 -19.73 -3.22 19.33
N MET A 719 -19.55 -3.34 18.01
CA MET A 719 -19.99 -2.30 17.07
C MET A 719 -21.34 -2.65 16.39
N GLY A 720 -21.82 -3.88 16.59
CA GLY A 720 -22.96 -4.43 15.87
C GLY A 720 -22.67 -4.58 14.37
N PRO A 721 -23.71 -4.51 13.51
CA PRO A 721 -23.55 -4.51 12.07
C PRO A 721 -22.71 -3.32 11.61
N THR A 722 -21.54 -3.60 11.05
CA THR A 722 -20.61 -2.57 10.53
C THR A 722 -20.08 -3.02 9.17
N PRO A 723 -19.97 -2.11 8.18
CA PRO A 723 -19.39 -2.43 6.89
C PRO A 723 -17.86 -2.49 6.97
N TYR A 724 -17.31 -3.44 6.22
CA TYR A 724 -15.90 -3.69 6.02
C TYR A 724 -15.59 -3.56 4.53
N ASP A 725 -14.39 -3.08 4.22
CA ASP A 725 -13.89 -3.08 2.86
C ASP A 725 -13.58 -4.54 2.48
N GLY A 726 -14.18 -4.98 1.38
CA GLY A 726 -14.04 -6.31 0.85
C GLY A 726 -12.85 -6.46 -0.12
N PRO A 727 -12.71 -7.63 -0.74
CA PRO A 727 -11.60 -7.92 -1.62
C PRO A 727 -11.66 -7.12 -2.93
N ALA A 728 -10.51 -6.65 -3.40
CA ALA A 728 -10.41 -6.00 -4.71
C ALA A 728 -10.59 -6.98 -5.88
N THR A 729 -10.34 -8.27 -5.63
CA THR A 729 -10.33 -9.34 -6.61
C THR A 729 -11.45 -10.34 -6.32
N ILE A 730 -12.24 -10.66 -7.34
CA ILE A 730 -13.25 -11.73 -7.27
C ILE A 730 -12.63 -13.02 -7.83
N TYR A 731 -12.54 -14.04 -6.99
CA TYR A 731 -12.10 -15.37 -7.39
C TYR A 731 -13.29 -16.19 -7.88
N SER A 732 -13.17 -16.82 -9.04
CA SER A 732 -14.23 -17.67 -9.59
C SER A 732 -14.48 -18.95 -8.79
N ARG A 733 -13.46 -19.50 -8.11
CA ARG A 733 -13.56 -20.77 -7.37
C ARG A 733 -13.29 -20.61 -5.87
N THR A 734 -12.07 -20.22 -5.49
CA THR A 734 -11.68 -20.14 -4.07
C THR A 734 -11.90 -18.74 -3.53
N ARG A 735 -13.17 -18.35 -3.43
CA ARG A 735 -13.57 -16.99 -2.98
C ARG A 735 -12.90 -16.63 -1.66
N GLN A 736 -12.20 -15.50 -1.66
CA GLN A 736 -11.84 -14.78 -0.44
C GLN A 736 -13.12 -14.45 0.32
N ARG A 737 -13.16 -14.73 1.62
CA ARG A 737 -14.34 -14.47 2.46
C ARG A 737 -13.90 -13.81 3.74
N LEU A 738 -14.60 -12.74 4.13
CA LEU A 738 -14.48 -12.15 5.45
C LEU A 738 -15.27 -13.05 6.42
N ARG A 739 -14.60 -14.07 6.99
CA ARG A 739 -15.22 -15.16 7.76
C ARG A 739 -15.76 -14.71 9.11
N SER A 740 -15.14 -13.70 9.70
CA SER A 740 -15.53 -13.12 10.99
C SER A 740 -15.12 -11.65 11.06
N PRO A 741 -15.81 -10.82 11.87
CA PRO A 741 -15.34 -9.48 12.19
C PRO A 741 -13.98 -9.53 12.90
N ALA A 742 -13.29 -8.39 12.96
CA ALA A 742 -12.06 -8.30 13.73
C ALA A 742 -12.28 -8.65 15.21
N PRO A 743 -11.29 -9.27 15.88
CA PRO A 743 -11.45 -9.68 17.26
C PRO A 743 -11.40 -8.48 18.22
N CYS A 744 -12.28 -8.49 19.22
CA CYS A 744 -12.11 -7.63 20.39
C CYS A 744 -10.79 -7.98 21.11
N LEU A 745 -10.23 -7.04 21.87
CA LEU A 745 -8.97 -7.23 22.57
C LEU A 745 -9.04 -8.44 23.51
N GLY A 746 -8.22 -9.46 23.26
CA GLY A 746 -8.17 -10.68 24.09
C GLY A 746 -9.37 -11.60 23.95
N GLN A 747 -10.27 -11.37 22.98
CA GLN A 747 -11.52 -12.13 22.81
C GLN A 747 -11.33 -13.64 22.80
N HIS A 748 -10.23 -14.12 22.23
CA HIS A 748 -9.97 -15.54 21.99
C HIS A 748 -8.85 -16.09 22.89
N ASN A 749 -8.51 -15.43 24.01
CA ASN A 749 -7.44 -15.87 24.92
C ASN A 749 -7.60 -17.36 25.31
N ASP A 750 -8.75 -17.75 25.86
CA ASP A 750 -8.95 -19.12 26.34
C ASP A 750 -9.05 -20.15 25.20
N GLU A 751 -9.66 -19.75 24.08
CA GLU A 751 -9.77 -20.58 22.87
C GLU A 751 -8.40 -20.89 22.29
N VAL A 752 -7.57 -19.86 22.04
CA VAL A 752 -6.24 -20.03 21.47
C VAL A 752 -5.34 -20.85 22.40
N LEU A 753 -5.33 -20.55 23.70
CA LEU A 753 -4.46 -21.26 24.64
C LEU A 753 -4.83 -22.74 24.78
N ARG A 754 -6.12 -23.06 24.77
CA ARG A 754 -6.60 -24.44 24.87
C ARG A 754 -6.46 -25.18 23.54
N ASP A 755 -6.99 -24.61 22.47
CA ASP A 755 -7.20 -25.32 21.20
C ASP A 755 -5.96 -25.26 20.30
N CYS A 756 -5.14 -24.20 20.38
CA CYS A 756 -3.88 -24.10 19.64
C CYS A 756 -2.68 -24.63 20.44
N LEU A 757 -2.56 -24.30 21.73
CA LEU A 757 -1.40 -24.66 22.56
C LEU A 757 -1.61 -25.85 23.51
N GLY A 758 -2.82 -26.42 23.57
CA GLY A 758 -3.13 -27.59 24.41
C GLY A 758 -3.03 -27.32 25.91
N MET A 759 -3.20 -26.08 26.36
CA MET A 759 -3.00 -25.69 27.76
C MET A 759 -4.21 -26.04 28.62
N GLY A 760 -3.93 -26.54 29.83
CA GLY A 760 -4.95 -26.82 30.84
C GLY A 760 -5.47 -25.55 31.52
N ALA A 761 -6.68 -25.63 32.09
CA ALA A 761 -7.34 -24.49 32.74
C ALA A 761 -6.51 -23.87 33.88
N ASP A 762 -5.79 -24.69 34.65
CA ASP A 762 -4.93 -24.22 35.75
C ASP A 762 -3.74 -23.38 35.25
N GLU A 763 -3.14 -23.78 34.12
CA GLU A 763 -2.01 -23.06 33.54
C GLU A 763 -2.47 -21.70 32.97
N ILE A 764 -3.62 -21.69 32.29
CA ILE A 764 -4.27 -20.47 31.77
C ILE A 764 -4.63 -19.53 32.94
N GLY A 765 -5.24 -20.08 33.99
CA GLY A 765 -5.58 -19.37 35.21
C GLY A 765 -4.36 -18.75 35.88
N ARG A 766 -3.23 -19.48 35.95
CA ARG A 766 -1.96 -18.96 36.46
C ARG A 766 -1.46 -17.77 35.63
N LEU A 767 -1.41 -17.90 34.29
CA LEU A 767 -0.93 -16.83 33.40
C LEU A 767 -1.76 -15.55 33.53
N ARG A 768 -3.08 -15.69 33.66
CA ARG A 768 -3.99 -14.56 33.96
C ARG A 768 -3.69 -13.97 35.33
N GLY A 769 -3.54 -14.82 36.36
CA GLY A 769 -3.25 -14.40 37.73
C GLY A 769 -1.94 -13.62 37.88
N ILE A 770 -0.92 -13.93 37.08
CA ILE A 770 0.35 -13.19 37.06
C ILE A 770 0.39 -12.05 36.03
N GLY A 771 -0.72 -11.77 35.34
CA GLY A 771 -0.86 -10.63 34.43
C GLY A 771 -0.18 -10.78 33.07
N VAL A 772 0.09 -12.00 32.59
CA VAL A 772 0.54 -12.24 31.21
C VAL A 772 -0.59 -12.01 30.21
N LEU A 773 -1.82 -12.38 30.60
CA LEU A 773 -3.06 -12.30 29.82
C LEU A 773 -4.00 -11.28 30.48
N ARG A 774 -4.82 -10.59 29.69
CA ARG A 774 -5.98 -9.83 30.19
C ARG A 774 -7.24 -10.16 29.43
#